data_AF-A0AA97P107-F1
#
_entry.id   AF-A0AA97P107-F1
#
_cell.length_a   1.000
_cell.length_b   1.000
_cell.length_c   1.000
_cell.angle_alpha   90.00
_cell.angle_beta   90.00
_cell.angle_gamma   90.00
#
_symmetry.space_group_name_H-M   'P 1'
#
loop_
_entity.id
_entity.type
_entity.pdbx_description
1 polymer ?
#
loop_
_entity_poly.entity_id
_entity_poly.type
_entity_poly.pdbx_seq_one_letter_code
_entity_poly.pdbx_strand_id
1 'polypeptide(L)'
;MWLDRLAVQPFPGPSSSQSTSRAASPLPRRTSSIRGPYTTSSRSARSSSLSLASSNSSTSLLASARRTNGSALKQTTTVDDGSHAAEVLQKLLGEGLTLEEKLPTPMTEEDLELDFDFGGHSLRELVSAPVETGDDDLYRPQTIEEYERDKTKFEELSKSIRACDDVLSSVETNLTSFRNDLANVSADIESLQARSTALNVRLDNRKAVEKGLAPIVEEVSVSPVIVAKISEGHIDEEWVQALKQVEKRALAHKNSANQGKSKALADLGPLLERLVLKAIERIRDFLVAQIKALRSPNINAQIIQQHNFLRFKELFVFLHKHHAILAEEICQAYKNTMKWYYLTQFTRYQKALEKLKLHVLDKNDVLGHDDSSRKTVLSSAKISGPPHDAFNLGRRLDILKTGNQQALSSYLAEEDQTTHYLEVPFRNFNLALVDNASAEYTFLTQFFTPALPVSSISRHFSEIFESTFALGRTLSKSLIDNSYDCLGLVICIRLNQRLAFELQRRRIPAADGYINGTSMLLWPRLQMVMSHHCDSVRTLTSALPTRQPAASAVAQQSAAPHVVTQRFGQLLHGLLVLSTDAGDDEPLMASLGRLRSETEVFLTKFSQAWFGKDKRKRERFLYNNYSLISTIIGDSEGKLADEQKEHFENLKKAFQEGA
;
A
#
# COMPACT_ATOMS: atom_id res chain seq x y z
N MET A 1 3.88 29.40 -0.71
CA MET A 1 4.19 28.60 -1.93
C MET A 1 4.84 27.24 -1.67
N TRP A 2 5.84 27.11 -0.77
CA TRP A 2 6.56 25.83 -0.59
C TRP A 2 5.83 24.86 0.35
N LEU A 3 5.43 25.32 1.55
CA LEU A 3 4.82 24.48 2.58
C LEU A 3 3.37 24.08 2.28
N ASP A 4 2.62 24.91 1.54
CA ASP A 4 1.22 24.62 1.14
C ASP A 4 1.10 23.35 0.28
N ARG A 5 2.22 22.86 -0.25
CA ARG A 5 2.31 21.68 -1.12
C ARG A 5 2.55 20.38 -0.35
N LEU A 6 2.60 20.43 0.97
CA LEU A 6 2.58 19.27 1.87
C LEU A 6 1.15 18.83 2.22
N ALA A 7 0.14 19.63 1.88
CA ALA A 7 -1.26 19.42 2.30
C ALA A 7 -2.04 18.33 1.53
N VAL A 8 -1.40 17.57 0.63
CA VAL A 8 -2.07 16.55 -0.21
C VAL A 8 -1.62 15.15 0.20
N GLN A 9 -2.27 14.60 1.23
CA GLN A 9 -2.24 13.18 1.60
C GLN A 9 -3.69 12.68 1.73
N PRO A 10 -4.14 11.73 0.88
CA PRO A 10 -5.54 11.30 0.86
C PRO A 10 -5.80 10.20 1.90
N PHE A 11 -6.50 10.53 2.98
CA PHE A 11 -7.09 9.54 3.89
C PHE A 11 -8.60 9.78 4.06
N PRO A 12 -9.41 8.71 4.17
CA PRO A 12 -10.87 8.83 4.17
C PRO A 12 -11.38 9.39 5.49
N GLY A 13 -12.35 10.31 5.42
CA GLY A 13 -13.02 10.85 6.60
C GLY A 13 -14.07 9.89 7.18
N PRO A 14 -14.66 10.28 8.32
CA PRO A 14 -16.12 10.35 8.36
C PRO A 14 -16.64 11.75 8.72
N SER A 15 -17.73 12.12 8.06
CA SER A 15 -18.78 13.09 8.43
C SER A 15 -18.56 14.07 9.60
N SER A 16 -18.68 15.36 9.31
CA SER A 16 -19.20 16.36 10.25
C SER A 16 -20.35 17.16 9.62
N SER A 17 -21.21 17.74 10.45
CA SER A 17 -22.50 18.33 10.07
C SER A 17 -22.40 19.71 9.42
N GLN A 18 -23.22 19.96 8.40
CA GLN A 18 -23.37 21.29 7.80
C GLN A 18 -24.01 22.28 8.78
N SER A 19 -23.48 23.51 8.84
CA SER A 19 -24.16 24.68 9.40
C SER A 19 -24.57 25.64 8.28
N THR A 20 -25.77 26.23 8.40
CA THR A 20 -26.43 26.94 7.31
C THR A 20 -26.16 28.45 7.29
N SER A 21 -25.88 29.00 6.11
CA SER A 21 -26.23 30.39 5.78
C SER A 21 -26.64 30.48 4.31
N ARG A 22 -27.64 31.30 3.98
CA ARG A 22 -28.34 31.26 2.68
C ARG A 22 -28.86 32.63 2.26
N ALA A 23 -28.24 33.22 1.24
CA ALA A 23 -28.73 34.39 0.50
C ALA A 23 -27.90 34.53 -0.80
N ALA A 24 -28.40 35.00 -1.94
CA ALA A 24 -29.78 35.07 -2.43
C ALA A 24 -29.74 35.11 -3.98
N SER A 25 -30.83 34.71 -4.64
CA SER A 25 -31.01 34.88 -6.09
C SER A 25 -32.33 35.59 -6.38
N PRO A 26 -32.48 36.23 -7.55
CA PRO A 26 -33.59 35.79 -8.40
C PRO A 26 -33.38 35.90 -9.93
N LEU A 27 -33.75 34.81 -10.62
CA LEU A 27 -34.53 34.79 -11.88
C LEU A 27 -33.85 35.19 -13.23
N PRO A 28 -34.43 34.77 -14.40
CA PRO A 28 -33.60 34.36 -15.55
C PRO A 28 -33.97 35.01 -16.91
N ARG A 29 -33.28 34.58 -17.98
CA ARG A 29 -33.71 34.77 -19.39
C ARG A 29 -33.46 33.53 -20.27
N ARG A 30 -34.39 33.26 -21.20
CA ARG A 30 -34.19 32.44 -22.43
C ARG A 30 -33.56 33.34 -23.52
N THR A 31 -33.13 32.94 -24.73
CA THR A 31 -33.35 31.76 -25.62
C THR A 31 -32.01 31.43 -26.37
N SER A 32 -31.81 30.63 -27.43
CA SER A 32 -32.54 29.59 -28.23
C SER A 32 -31.57 28.90 -29.21
N SER A 33 -31.71 27.57 -29.42
CA SER A 33 -31.31 26.80 -30.65
C SER A 33 -29.80 26.75 -31.03
N ILE A 34 -29.22 25.68 -31.60
CA ILE A 34 -29.65 24.86 -32.76
C ILE A 34 -29.27 23.36 -32.65
N ARG A 35 -30.07 22.54 -33.36
CA ARG A 35 -29.98 21.10 -33.78
C ARG A 35 -28.62 20.38 -33.70
N GLY A 36 -28.56 19.04 -33.47
CA GLY A 36 -29.63 18.07 -33.20
C GLY A 36 -29.15 16.57 -33.23
N PRO A 37 -29.99 15.58 -32.82
CA PRO A 37 -29.58 14.17 -32.59
C PRO A 37 -30.38 13.10 -33.41
N TYR A 38 -30.19 11.80 -33.08
CA TYR A 38 -31.02 10.60 -33.44
C TYR A 38 -30.83 10.00 -34.87
N THR A 39 -31.06 8.69 -35.20
CA THR A 39 -31.44 7.45 -34.45
C THR A 39 -31.17 6.13 -35.24
N THR A 40 -31.00 5.01 -34.51
CA THR A 40 -31.38 3.57 -34.78
C THR A 40 -31.29 2.88 -36.17
N SER A 41 -30.52 1.79 -36.20
CA SER A 41 -30.88 0.38 -36.56
C SER A 41 -32.08 0.08 -37.51
N SER A 42 -31.88 -0.73 -38.58
CA SER A 42 -32.26 -2.17 -38.59
C SER A 42 -32.11 -2.91 -39.95
N ARG A 43 -32.02 -4.26 -39.86
CA ARG A 43 -32.39 -5.29 -40.85
C ARG A 43 -31.58 -5.46 -42.16
N SER A 44 -31.93 -6.51 -42.92
CA SER A 44 -31.03 -7.28 -43.81
C SER A 44 -31.63 -7.59 -45.20
N ALA A 45 -30.76 -7.71 -46.20
CA ALA A 45 -30.91 -8.58 -47.38
C ALA A 45 -29.51 -9.16 -47.69
N ARG A 46 -29.30 -10.46 -47.91
CA ARG A 46 -29.74 -11.30 -49.05
C ARG A 46 -29.36 -10.74 -50.42
N SER A 47 -28.15 -11.08 -50.86
CA SER A 47 -27.83 -11.34 -52.28
C SER A 47 -26.77 -12.44 -52.36
N SER A 48 -26.74 -13.18 -53.45
CA SER A 48 -25.88 -14.35 -53.65
C SER A 48 -25.45 -14.45 -55.11
N SER A 49 -24.14 -14.55 -55.35
CA SER A 49 -23.57 -14.83 -56.68
C SER A 49 -22.41 -15.82 -56.53
N LEU A 50 -22.42 -16.87 -57.37
CA LEU A 50 -21.43 -17.95 -57.34
C LEU A 50 -20.17 -17.57 -58.11
N SER A 51 -19.02 -18.09 -57.66
CA SER A 51 -17.93 -18.50 -58.54
C SER A 51 -17.14 -19.64 -57.91
N LEU A 52 -16.73 -20.61 -58.73
CA LEU A 52 -16.05 -21.85 -58.33
C LEU A 52 -14.59 -21.82 -58.80
N ALA A 53 -13.62 -22.07 -57.92
CA ALA A 53 -12.30 -22.59 -58.28
C ALA A 53 -11.51 -23.13 -57.06
N SER A 54 -11.26 -24.46 -57.08
CA SER A 54 -10.08 -25.17 -56.53
C SER A 54 -9.27 -24.61 -55.33
N SER A 55 -9.45 -25.29 -54.18
CA SER A 55 -8.39 -25.98 -53.41
C SER A 55 -7.09 -25.24 -53.02
N ASN A 56 -6.86 -25.05 -51.71
CA ASN A 56 -5.97 -25.94 -50.94
C ASN A 56 -6.09 -25.73 -49.41
N SER A 57 -5.75 -26.78 -48.65
CA SER A 57 -5.69 -26.86 -47.18
C SER A 57 -4.69 -25.83 -46.60
N SER A 58 -4.78 -25.37 -45.34
CA SER A 58 -4.97 -26.18 -44.13
C SER A 58 -5.47 -25.38 -42.92
N THR A 59 -6.24 -26.01 -42.03
CA THR A 59 -6.76 -25.41 -40.79
C THR A 59 -6.08 -25.95 -39.53
N SER A 60 -5.56 -25.08 -38.67
CA SER A 60 -5.10 -25.43 -37.30
C SER A 60 -5.43 -24.32 -36.29
N LEU A 61 -6.56 -24.49 -35.62
CA LEU A 61 -7.09 -23.68 -34.51
C LEU A 61 -7.76 -24.66 -33.53
N LEU A 62 -7.79 -24.49 -32.21
CA LEU A 62 -7.41 -23.37 -31.34
C LEU A 62 -6.94 -23.90 -29.96
N ALA A 63 -6.35 -23.03 -29.14
CA ALA A 63 -6.06 -23.34 -27.73
C ALA A 63 -7.26 -23.01 -26.81
N SER A 64 -7.34 -23.67 -25.65
CA SER A 64 -8.47 -23.62 -24.73
C SER A 64 -8.59 -22.31 -23.91
N ALA A 65 -9.84 -21.90 -23.63
CA ALA A 65 -10.18 -20.94 -22.58
C ALA A 65 -11.29 -21.52 -21.68
N ARG A 66 -11.14 -21.40 -20.35
CA ARG A 66 -11.95 -22.10 -19.34
C ARG A 66 -13.29 -21.42 -19.03
N ARG A 67 -14.33 -22.23 -18.77
CA ARG A 67 -15.29 -22.05 -17.64
C ARG A 67 -15.71 -23.43 -17.08
N THR A 68 -16.15 -23.46 -15.83
CA THR A 68 -16.46 -24.69 -15.06
C THR A 68 -17.61 -24.45 -14.08
N ASN A 69 -18.58 -25.38 -14.00
CA ASN A 69 -19.16 -25.91 -12.74
C ASN A 69 -20.43 -26.76 -12.98
N GLY A 70 -20.65 -27.74 -12.09
CA GLY A 70 -21.87 -28.56 -12.03
C GLY A 70 -21.84 -29.80 -12.94
N SER A 71 -22.19 -31.00 -12.48
CA SER A 71 -22.44 -31.48 -11.10
C SER A 71 -22.01 -32.94 -10.97
N ALA A 72 -21.79 -33.42 -9.74
CA ALA A 72 -21.19 -34.72 -9.49
C ALA A 72 -22.16 -35.90 -9.65
N LEU A 73 -21.64 -37.02 -10.16
CA LEU A 73 -22.04 -38.35 -9.72
C LEU A 73 -20.79 -39.24 -9.59
N LYS A 74 -20.69 -40.02 -8.52
CA LYS A 74 -19.68 -41.06 -8.37
C LYS A 74 -20.36 -42.41 -8.59
N GLN A 75 -19.85 -43.20 -9.52
CA GLN A 75 -19.93 -44.66 -9.50
C GLN A 75 -18.47 -45.14 -9.60
N THR A 76 -17.88 -45.87 -8.64
CA THR A 76 -18.30 -47.14 -8.01
C THR A 76 -18.52 -48.24 -9.04
N THR A 77 -17.41 -48.81 -9.50
CA THR A 77 -17.38 -50.05 -10.27
C THR A 77 -17.84 -51.21 -9.40
N THR A 78 -19.07 -51.65 -9.58
CA THR A 78 -19.49 -53.02 -9.24
C THR A 78 -19.14 -53.92 -10.42
N VAL A 79 -18.32 -54.94 -10.21
CA VAL A 79 -18.28 -56.09 -11.11
C VAL A 79 -19.58 -56.84 -10.86
N ASP A 80 -20.44 -56.91 -11.86
CA ASP A 80 -21.67 -57.70 -11.80
C ASP A 80 -21.36 -59.12 -12.31
N ASP A 81 -21.91 -60.12 -11.64
CA ASP A 81 -21.51 -61.51 -11.83
C ASP A 81 -22.37 -62.21 -12.90
N GLY A 82 -21.77 -63.13 -13.67
CA GLY A 82 -22.37 -63.68 -14.89
C GLY A 82 -23.61 -64.57 -14.70
N SER A 83 -24.03 -64.79 -13.45
CA SER A 83 -25.08 -65.74 -13.04
C SER A 83 -26.46 -65.44 -13.64
N HIS A 84 -26.90 -64.17 -13.65
CA HIS A 84 -28.22 -63.80 -14.17
C HIS A 84 -28.37 -64.06 -15.68
N ALA A 85 -27.28 -64.07 -16.47
CA ALA A 85 -27.35 -64.44 -17.88
C ALA A 85 -27.64 -65.94 -18.07
N ALA A 86 -27.07 -66.80 -17.22
CA ALA A 86 -27.34 -68.24 -17.23
C ALA A 86 -28.77 -68.56 -16.77
N GLU A 87 -29.26 -67.92 -15.71
CA GLU A 87 -30.65 -68.09 -15.25
C GLU A 87 -31.67 -67.68 -16.32
N VAL A 88 -31.44 -66.57 -17.03
CA VAL A 88 -32.33 -66.11 -18.10
C VAL A 88 -32.34 -67.08 -19.28
N LEU A 89 -31.20 -67.65 -19.66
CA LEU A 89 -31.14 -68.69 -20.70
C LEU A 89 -31.85 -69.98 -20.26
N GLN A 90 -31.62 -70.45 -19.03
CA GLN A 90 -32.30 -71.62 -18.49
C GLN A 90 -33.82 -71.42 -18.37
N LYS A 91 -34.28 -70.19 -18.17
CA LYS A 91 -35.69 -69.80 -18.13
C LYS A 91 -36.32 -69.61 -19.52
N LEU A 92 -35.52 -69.41 -20.56
CA LEU A 92 -35.95 -69.41 -21.97
C LEU A 92 -36.01 -70.83 -22.55
N LEU A 93 -35.14 -71.73 -22.10
CA LEU A 93 -35.05 -73.13 -22.55
C LEU A 93 -35.99 -74.06 -21.76
N GLY A 94 -37.26 -73.64 -21.60
CA GLY A 94 -38.23 -74.23 -20.67
C GLY A 94 -38.46 -75.75 -20.81
N GLU A 95 -38.67 -76.40 -19.67
CA GLU A 95 -38.80 -77.87 -19.52
C GLU A 95 -39.92 -78.46 -20.40
N GLY A 96 -39.59 -79.38 -21.32
CA GLY A 96 -40.60 -79.84 -22.28
C GLY A 96 -40.24 -80.96 -23.26
N LEU A 97 -39.46 -81.98 -22.84
CA LEU A 97 -39.54 -83.41 -23.26
C LEU A 97 -38.19 -84.14 -23.04
N THR A 98 -38.19 -85.10 -22.13
CA THR A 98 -37.17 -86.16 -22.05
C THR A 98 -37.42 -87.22 -23.12
N LEU A 99 -36.39 -87.66 -23.85
CA LEU A 99 -36.28 -89.04 -24.35
C LEU A 99 -34.85 -89.34 -24.87
N GLU A 100 -34.16 -90.22 -24.15
CA GLU A 100 -32.99 -91.06 -24.50
C GLU A 100 -32.01 -90.61 -25.62
N GLU A 101 -30.78 -90.27 -25.23
CA GLU A 101 -29.62 -90.27 -26.13
C GLU A 101 -29.29 -91.70 -26.61
N LYS A 102 -29.76 -92.08 -27.80
CA LYS A 102 -29.12 -93.16 -28.56
C LYS A 102 -27.89 -92.61 -29.29
N LEU A 103 -26.71 -93.07 -28.84
CA LEU A 103 -25.42 -92.89 -29.51
C LEU A 103 -25.48 -93.42 -30.97
N PRO A 104 -24.66 -92.86 -31.87
CA PRO A 104 -24.91 -92.91 -33.31
C PRO A 104 -24.72 -94.30 -33.92
N THR A 105 -25.66 -94.71 -34.75
CA THR A 105 -25.52 -95.84 -35.67
C THR A 105 -24.75 -95.41 -36.93
N PRO A 106 -23.56 -95.98 -37.22
CA PRO A 106 -22.95 -95.84 -38.53
C PRO A 106 -23.78 -96.59 -39.59
N MET A 107 -23.64 -96.23 -40.86
CA MET A 107 -24.23 -97.00 -41.96
C MET A 107 -23.64 -98.42 -41.98
N THR A 108 -24.51 -99.41 -42.10
CA THR A 108 -24.17 -100.84 -42.13
C THR A 108 -24.33 -101.39 -43.55
N GLU A 109 -23.49 -102.34 -43.96
CA GLU A 109 -23.49 -102.88 -45.33
C GLU A 109 -24.83 -103.58 -45.72
N GLU A 110 -25.66 -103.94 -44.74
CA GLU A 110 -27.00 -104.50 -44.95
C GLU A 110 -27.98 -103.51 -45.64
N ASP A 111 -27.74 -102.19 -45.59
CA ASP A 111 -28.52 -101.18 -46.35
C ASP A 111 -28.19 -101.18 -47.87
N LEU A 112 -27.21 -101.99 -48.32
CA LEU A 112 -26.80 -102.08 -49.72
C LEU A 112 -27.20 -103.40 -50.40
N GLU A 113 -27.80 -104.35 -49.68
CA GLU A 113 -28.26 -105.63 -50.22
C GLU A 113 -29.79 -105.66 -50.45
N LEU A 114 -30.23 -105.06 -51.56
CA LEU A 114 -31.57 -105.26 -52.12
C LEU A 114 -31.51 -106.20 -53.33
N ASP A 115 -31.75 -107.48 -53.08
CA ASP A 115 -31.77 -108.52 -54.11
C ASP A 115 -33.06 -108.43 -54.96
N PHE A 116 -32.91 -108.32 -56.27
CA PHE A 116 -34.03 -108.15 -57.21
C PHE A 116 -34.41 -109.49 -57.85
N ASP A 117 -35.53 -110.07 -57.44
CA ASP A 117 -36.06 -111.29 -58.06
C ASP A 117 -36.57 -111.01 -59.49
N PHE A 118 -35.76 -111.40 -60.47
CA PHE A 118 -36.09 -111.33 -61.91
C PHE A 118 -36.83 -112.57 -62.44
N GLY A 119 -37.44 -113.39 -61.57
CA GLY A 119 -38.36 -114.46 -61.97
C GLY A 119 -37.76 -115.54 -62.87
N GLY A 120 -36.44 -115.76 -62.77
CA GLY A 120 -35.70 -116.73 -63.57
C GLY A 120 -35.28 -116.28 -64.98
N HIS A 121 -35.57 -115.04 -65.40
CA HIS A 121 -35.20 -114.53 -66.73
C HIS A 121 -34.04 -113.53 -66.70
N SER A 122 -33.16 -113.61 -67.71
CA SER A 122 -32.00 -112.72 -67.79
C SER A 122 -32.35 -111.36 -68.42
N LEU A 123 -31.75 -110.28 -67.91
CA LEU A 123 -32.03 -108.89 -68.33
C LEU A 123 -31.74 -108.55 -69.81
N ARG A 124 -31.18 -109.47 -70.60
CA ARG A 124 -31.05 -109.33 -72.07
C ARG A 124 -32.19 -109.99 -72.86
N GLU A 125 -32.90 -110.92 -72.24
CA GLU A 125 -33.96 -111.71 -72.86
C GLU A 125 -35.29 -110.92 -72.87
N LEU A 126 -35.59 -110.23 -71.77
CA LEU A 126 -36.73 -109.30 -71.64
C LEU A 126 -36.68 -108.08 -72.59
N VAL A 127 -35.53 -107.82 -73.24
CA VAL A 127 -35.33 -106.66 -74.15
C VAL A 127 -35.41 -107.08 -75.63
N SER A 128 -35.61 -108.36 -75.93
CA SER A 128 -35.52 -108.89 -77.31
C SER A 128 -36.75 -109.66 -77.83
N ALA A 129 -37.84 -109.76 -77.04
CA ALA A 129 -39.11 -110.33 -77.50
C ALA A 129 -40.02 -109.28 -78.19
N PRO A 130 -40.68 -109.60 -79.32
CA PRO A 130 -41.56 -108.67 -80.04
C PRO A 130 -42.98 -108.56 -79.45
N VAL A 131 -43.69 -107.52 -79.90
CA VAL A 131 -45.01 -107.08 -79.39
C VAL A 131 -46.18 -107.91 -79.96
N GLU A 132 -47.14 -108.24 -79.11
CA GLU A 132 -48.56 -108.35 -79.49
C GLU A 132 -49.41 -107.44 -78.59
N THR A 133 -50.58 -106.98 -79.08
CA THR A 133 -51.43 -105.94 -78.47
C THR A 133 -52.83 -106.44 -78.16
N GLY A 134 -53.40 -106.02 -77.02
CA GLY A 134 -54.81 -106.26 -76.68
C GLY A 134 -55.31 -105.42 -75.50
N ASP A 135 -55.97 -104.29 -75.82
CA ASP A 135 -57.33 -103.86 -75.42
C ASP A 135 -58.05 -104.67 -74.30
N ASP A 136 -58.84 -104.07 -73.39
CA ASP A 136 -59.24 -102.66 -73.16
C ASP A 136 -59.67 -102.46 -71.67
N ASP A 137 -60.33 -101.33 -71.37
CA ASP A 137 -61.08 -100.95 -70.16
C ASP A 137 -60.25 -100.45 -68.94
N LEU A 138 -60.57 -99.32 -68.30
CA LEU A 138 -61.51 -98.24 -68.66
C LEU A 138 -61.17 -96.96 -67.85
N TYR A 139 -60.33 -96.06 -68.37
CA TYR A 139 -59.98 -94.81 -67.65
C TYR A 139 -61.01 -93.70 -67.91
N ARG A 140 -61.85 -93.40 -66.91
CA ARG A 140 -62.79 -92.28 -66.95
C ARG A 140 -62.03 -90.96 -66.76
N PRO A 141 -62.03 -90.01 -67.70
CA PRO A 141 -61.31 -88.75 -67.54
C PRO A 141 -61.97 -87.88 -66.47
N GLN A 142 -61.23 -87.55 -65.41
CA GLN A 142 -61.53 -86.38 -64.59
C GLN A 142 -61.30 -85.12 -65.42
N THR A 143 -62.20 -84.14 -65.31
CA THR A 143 -62.11 -82.90 -66.09
C THR A 143 -60.95 -82.03 -65.63
N ILE A 144 -60.14 -81.60 -66.60
CA ILE A 144 -58.89 -80.83 -66.44
C ILE A 144 -59.02 -79.66 -65.44
N GLU A 145 -60.18 -78.99 -65.42
CA GLU A 145 -60.47 -77.84 -64.56
C GLU A 145 -60.24 -78.09 -63.05
N GLU A 146 -60.48 -79.29 -62.53
CA GLU A 146 -60.30 -79.55 -61.08
C GLU A 146 -58.82 -79.69 -60.71
N TYR A 147 -58.04 -80.35 -61.57
CA TYR A 147 -56.59 -80.41 -61.42
C TYR A 147 -55.94 -79.03 -61.59
N GLU A 148 -56.47 -78.18 -62.48
CA GLU A 148 -56.05 -76.79 -62.60
C GLU A 148 -56.39 -75.96 -61.35
N ARG A 149 -57.59 -76.11 -60.77
CA ARG A 149 -57.96 -75.40 -59.52
C ARG A 149 -57.02 -75.73 -58.37
N ASP A 150 -56.75 -77.01 -58.10
CA ASP A 150 -55.87 -77.37 -56.98
C ASP A 150 -54.40 -77.04 -57.28
N LYS A 151 -53.96 -77.15 -58.55
CA LYS A 151 -52.67 -76.61 -58.98
C LYS A 151 -52.53 -75.12 -58.66
N THR A 152 -53.55 -74.29 -58.92
CA THR A 152 -53.46 -72.85 -58.59
C THR A 152 -53.29 -72.59 -57.08
N LYS A 153 -53.91 -73.39 -56.21
CA LYS A 153 -53.73 -73.29 -54.74
C LYS A 153 -52.31 -73.67 -54.31
N PHE A 154 -51.75 -74.76 -54.85
CA PHE A 154 -50.37 -75.14 -54.55
C PHE A 154 -49.35 -74.16 -55.12
N GLU A 155 -49.62 -73.57 -56.29
CA GLU A 155 -48.82 -72.46 -56.80
C GLU A 155 -48.93 -71.19 -55.93
N GLU A 156 -50.11 -70.86 -55.40
CA GLU A 156 -50.31 -69.73 -54.49
C GLU A 156 -49.62 -69.94 -53.15
N LEU A 157 -49.71 -71.14 -52.57
CA LEU A 157 -48.93 -71.52 -51.39
C LEU A 157 -47.42 -71.45 -51.65
N SER A 158 -46.95 -71.94 -52.81
CA SER A 158 -45.54 -71.85 -53.20
C SER A 158 -45.09 -70.39 -53.41
N LYS A 159 -45.95 -69.52 -53.96
CA LYS A 159 -45.69 -68.06 -54.05
C LYS A 159 -45.63 -67.43 -52.65
N SER A 160 -46.50 -67.83 -51.72
CA SER A 160 -46.48 -67.34 -50.33
C SER A 160 -45.26 -67.81 -49.55
N ILE A 161 -44.84 -69.08 -49.69
CA ILE A 161 -43.63 -69.60 -49.04
C ILE A 161 -42.40 -68.86 -49.57
N ARG A 162 -42.27 -68.70 -50.90
CA ARG A 162 -41.19 -67.90 -51.50
C ARG A 162 -41.20 -66.45 -51.02
N ALA A 163 -42.36 -65.82 -50.88
CA ALA A 163 -42.44 -64.47 -50.32
C ALA A 163 -42.02 -64.41 -48.84
N CYS A 164 -42.26 -65.46 -48.05
CA CYS A 164 -41.72 -65.58 -46.70
C CYS A 164 -40.20 -65.80 -46.70
N ASP A 165 -39.68 -66.65 -47.60
CA ASP A 165 -38.23 -66.89 -47.76
C ASP A 165 -37.49 -65.63 -48.24
N ASP A 166 -38.07 -64.87 -49.18
CA ASP A 166 -37.54 -63.57 -49.63
C ASP A 166 -37.48 -62.56 -48.47
N VAL A 167 -38.52 -62.50 -47.63
CA VAL A 167 -38.54 -61.65 -46.43
C VAL A 167 -37.52 -62.13 -45.40
N LEU A 168 -37.42 -63.44 -45.12
CA LEU A 168 -36.43 -64.00 -44.20
C LEU A 168 -34.99 -63.77 -44.70
N SER A 169 -34.74 -63.96 -45.99
CA SER A 169 -33.45 -63.64 -46.63
C SER A 169 -33.12 -62.15 -46.52
N SER A 170 -34.11 -61.26 -46.64
CA SER A 170 -33.92 -59.83 -46.38
C SER A 170 -33.57 -59.55 -44.91
N VAL A 171 -34.18 -60.25 -43.95
CA VAL A 171 -33.88 -60.09 -42.52
C VAL A 171 -32.49 -60.66 -42.18
N GLU A 172 -32.14 -61.82 -42.73
CA GLU A 172 -30.79 -62.42 -42.61
C GLU A 172 -29.72 -61.49 -43.20
N THR A 173 -29.96 -60.93 -44.39
CA THR A 173 -29.05 -59.98 -45.04
C THR A 173 -28.88 -58.72 -44.21
N ASN A 174 -29.96 -58.15 -43.67
CA ASN A 174 -29.91 -56.97 -42.80
C ASN A 174 -29.24 -57.25 -41.44
N LEU A 175 -29.49 -58.39 -40.81
CA LEU A 175 -28.81 -58.77 -39.57
C LEU A 175 -27.32 -59.07 -39.80
N THR A 176 -26.98 -59.64 -40.95
CA THR A 176 -25.59 -59.87 -41.36
C THR A 176 -24.88 -58.57 -41.66
N SER A 177 -25.51 -57.59 -42.32
CA SER A 177 -24.94 -56.26 -42.50
C SER A 177 -24.77 -55.55 -41.15
N PHE A 178 -25.79 -55.53 -40.28
CA PHE A 178 -25.65 -54.95 -38.92
C PHE A 178 -24.55 -55.61 -38.09
N ARG A 179 -24.35 -56.94 -38.19
CA ARG A 179 -23.25 -57.64 -37.51
C ARG A 179 -21.89 -57.20 -38.05
N ASN A 180 -21.77 -57.08 -39.38
CA ASN A 180 -20.54 -56.64 -40.02
C ASN A 180 -20.25 -55.16 -39.75
N ASP A 181 -21.27 -54.30 -39.72
CA ASP A 181 -21.14 -52.88 -39.37
C ASP A 181 -20.76 -52.70 -37.89
N LEU A 182 -21.31 -53.50 -36.97
CA LEU A 182 -20.86 -53.53 -35.57
C LEU A 182 -19.42 -54.01 -35.43
N ALA A 183 -18.99 -55.01 -36.22
CA ALA A 183 -17.60 -55.44 -36.25
C ALA A 183 -16.66 -54.35 -36.79
N ASN A 184 -17.04 -53.68 -37.89
CA ASN A 184 -16.32 -52.56 -38.47
C ASN A 184 -16.21 -51.39 -37.48
N VAL A 185 -17.32 -50.97 -36.86
CA VAL A 185 -17.35 -49.89 -35.86
C VAL A 185 -16.55 -50.26 -34.60
N SER A 186 -16.56 -51.53 -34.17
CA SER A 186 -15.75 -51.98 -33.04
C SER A 186 -14.26 -51.93 -33.36
N ALA A 187 -13.85 -52.40 -34.55
CA ALA A 187 -12.47 -52.32 -35.02
C ALA A 187 -12.00 -50.86 -35.21
N ASP A 188 -12.87 -49.98 -35.73
CA ASP A 188 -12.61 -48.55 -35.84
C ASP A 188 -12.43 -47.92 -34.45
N ILE A 189 -13.31 -48.22 -33.48
CA ILE A 189 -13.20 -47.74 -32.10
C ILE A 189 -11.91 -48.24 -31.44
N GLU A 190 -11.55 -49.51 -31.61
CA GLU A 190 -10.29 -50.06 -31.10
C GLU A 190 -9.09 -49.36 -31.73
N SER A 191 -9.10 -49.14 -33.05
CA SER A 191 -8.04 -48.39 -33.75
C SER A 191 -7.92 -46.95 -33.26
N LEU A 192 -9.06 -46.30 -32.95
CA LEU A 192 -9.12 -44.93 -32.47
C LEU A 192 -8.65 -44.83 -31.01
N GLN A 193 -8.99 -45.81 -30.16
CA GLN A 193 -8.46 -45.94 -28.80
C GLN A 193 -6.95 -46.20 -28.82
N ALA A 194 -6.46 -47.15 -29.61
CA ALA A 194 -5.03 -47.44 -29.77
C ALA A 194 -4.26 -46.23 -30.32
N ARG A 195 -4.84 -45.48 -31.27
CA ARG A 195 -4.28 -44.23 -31.79
C ARG A 195 -4.28 -43.12 -30.74
N SER A 196 -5.31 -43.04 -29.90
CA SER A 196 -5.44 -42.07 -28.81
C SER A 196 -4.40 -42.33 -27.70
N THR A 197 -4.25 -43.57 -27.23
CA THR A 197 -3.23 -43.94 -26.24
C THR A 197 -1.81 -43.74 -26.79
N ALA A 198 -1.54 -44.13 -28.04
CA ALA A 198 -0.26 -43.89 -28.70
C ALA A 198 0.06 -42.40 -28.87
N LEU A 199 -0.95 -41.55 -29.14
CA LEU A 199 -0.78 -40.09 -29.16
C LEU A 199 -0.53 -39.53 -27.76
N ASN A 200 -1.21 -40.02 -26.72
CA ASN A 200 -0.99 -39.56 -25.35
C ASN A 200 0.42 -39.93 -24.84
N VAL A 201 0.90 -41.16 -25.10
CA VAL A 201 2.30 -41.55 -24.79
C VAL A 201 3.31 -40.66 -25.54
N ARG A 202 3.08 -40.35 -26.82
CA ARG A 202 3.92 -39.41 -27.58
C ARG A 202 3.89 -37.99 -27.01
N LEU A 203 2.75 -37.56 -26.47
CA LEU A 203 2.56 -36.24 -25.86
C LEU A 203 3.25 -36.15 -24.50
N ASP A 204 3.15 -37.18 -23.65
CA ASP A 204 3.81 -37.21 -22.34
C ASP A 204 5.33 -37.41 -22.47
N ASN A 205 5.81 -38.20 -23.44
CA ASN A 205 7.22 -38.24 -23.80
C ASN A 205 7.74 -36.86 -24.25
N ARG A 206 6.94 -36.11 -25.04
CA ARG A 206 7.29 -34.73 -25.43
C ARG A 206 7.34 -33.79 -24.23
N LYS A 207 6.38 -33.84 -23.29
CA LYS A 207 6.43 -33.06 -22.03
C LYS A 207 7.67 -33.38 -21.20
N ALA A 208 8.07 -34.66 -21.12
CA ALA A 208 9.26 -35.06 -20.37
C ALA A 208 10.55 -34.48 -20.99
N VAL A 209 10.66 -34.55 -22.32
CA VAL A 209 11.75 -33.95 -23.11
C VAL A 209 11.76 -32.43 -22.99
N GLU A 210 10.60 -31.77 -23.12
CA GLU A 210 10.39 -30.33 -22.93
C GLU A 210 10.83 -29.88 -21.53
N LYS A 211 10.39 -30.58 -20.48
CA LYS A 211 10.77 -30.29 -19.08
C LYS A 211 12.29 -30.37 -18.83
N GLY A 212 13.01 -31.21 -19.57
CA GLY A 212 14.47 -31.31 -19.52
C GLY A 212 15.20 -30.24 -20.34
N LEU A 213 14.72 -29.94 -21.55
CA LEU A 213 15.37 -29.02 -22.49
C LEU A 213 15.01 -27.55 -22.27
N ALA A 214 13.78 -27.23 -21.86
CA ALA A 214 13.34 -25.85 -21.62
C ALA A 214 14.27 -25.05 -20.71
N PRO A 215 14.70 -25.52 -19.51
CA PRO A 215 15.62 -24.74 -18.67
C PRO A 215 16.98 -24.49 -19.33
N ILE A 216 17.50 -25.46 -20.09
CA ILE A 216 18.79 -25.34 -20.80
C ILE A 216 18.66 -24.32 -21.95
N VAL A 217 17.53 -24.33 -22.68
CA VAL A 217 17.26 -23.37 -23.76
C VAL A 217 16.99 -21.97 -23.20
N GLU A 218 16.30 -21.83 -22.06
CA GLU A 218 16.09 -20.54 -21.37
C GLU A 218 17.38 -19.91 -20.84
N GLU A 219 18.35 -20.74 -20.44
CA GLU A 219 19.68 -20.31 -20.00
C GLU A 219 20.58 -19.89 -21.17
N VAL A 220 20.58 -20.67 -22.26
CA VAL A 220 21.41 -20.42 -23.45
C VAL A 220 20.85 -19.31 -24.35
N SER A 221 19.58 -18.91 -24.18
CA SER A 221 18.93 -17.88 -25.04
C SER A 221 18.48 -16.62 -24.29
N VAL A 222 18.73 -15.47 -24.92
CA VAL A 222 18.16 -14.16 -24.55
C VAL A 222 17.22 -13.73 -25.68
N SER A 223 15.96 -13.42 -25.35
CA SER A 223 15.00 -12.96 -26.35
C SER A 223 15.42 -11.60 -26.93
N PRO A 224 15.41 -11.42 -28.26
CA PRO A 224 15.81 -10.14 -28.89
C PRO A 224 14.87 -8.99 -28.49
N VAL A 225 13.63 -9.28 -28.09
CA VAL A 225 12.70 -8.27 -27.54
C VAL A 225 13.22 -7.67 -26.24
N ILE A 226 13.90 -8.47 -25.40
CA ILE A 226 14.53 -8.00 -24.15
C ILE A 226 15.76 -7.14 -24.47
N VAL A 227 16.54 -7.53 -25.49
CA VAL A 227 17.70 -6.76 -25.98
C VAL A 227 17.26 -5.36 -26.45
N ALA A 228 16.32 -5.30 -27.39
CA ALA A 228 15.80 -4.04 -27.94
C ALA A 228 15.18 -3.14 -26.85
N LYS A 229 14.44 -3.74 -25.90
CA LYS A 229 13.85 -2.99 -24.78
C LYS A 229 14.90 -2.36 -23.86
N ILE A 230 16.07 -2.99 -23.71
CA ILE A 230 17.16 -2.47 -22.87
C ILE A 230 18.07 -1.49 -23.64
N SER A 231 18.29 -1.68 -24.95
CA SER A 231 19.05 -0.73 -25.78
C SER A 231 18.29 0.58 -26.03
N GLU A 232 17.03 0.49 -26.45
CA GLU A 232 16.27 1.61 -27.02
C GLU A 232 15.00 1.95 -26.21
N GLY A 233 14.42 0.97 -25.50
CA GLY A 233 13.16 1.14 -24.79
C GLY A 233 13.18 2.21 -23.69
N HIS A 234 12.00 2.76 -23.40
CA HIS A 234 11.79 3.69 -22.29
C HIS A 234 11.86 2.97 -20.93
N ILE A 235 12.17 3.72 -19.87
CA ILE A 235 12.41 3.17 -18.52
C ILE A 235 11.08 3.20 -17.74
N ASP A 236 10.30 2.15 -17.97
CA ASP A 236 9.02 1.89 -17.32
C ASP A 236 9.13 0.67 -16.37
N GLU A 237 8.10 0.34 -15.60
CA GLU A 237 8.12 -0.87 -14.74
C GLU A 237 8.39 -2.15 -15.54
N GLU A 238 7.87 -2.19 -16.77
CA GLU A 238 8.10 -3.20 -17.79
C GLU A 238 9.56 -3.31 -18.27
N TRP A 239 10.36 -2.25 -18.10
CA TRP A 239 11.81 -2.23 -18.34
C TRP A 239 12.56 -2.81 -17.14
N VAL A 240 12.13 -2.50 -15.91
CA VAL A 240 12.70 -3.07 -14.67
C VAL A 240 12.48 -4.59 -14.62
N GLN A 241 11.33 -5.08 -15.11
CA GLN A 241 11.10 -6.52 -15.28
C GLN A 241 12.06 -7.16 -16.29
N ALA A 242 12.35 -6.49 -17.41
CA ALA A 242 13.32 -6.96 -18.39
C ALA A 242 14.75 -6.99 -17.80
N LEU A 243 15.14 -5.97 -17.03
CA LEU A 243 16.40 -5.90 -16.30
C LEU A 243 16.56 -7.09 -15.32
N LYS A 244 15.52 -7.42 -14.55
CA LYS A 244 15.51 -8.59 -13.65
C LYS A 244 15.72 -9.92 -14.39
N GLN A 245 15.14 -10.08 -15.57
CA GLN A 245 15.35 -11.28 -16.39
C GLN A 245 16.80 -11.37 -16.91
N VAL A 246 17.42 -10.23 -17.19
CA VAL A 246 18.84 -10.15 -17.57
C VAL A 246 19.76 -10.43 -16.38
N GLU A 247 19.49 -9.85 -15.21
CA GLU A 247 20.25 -10.12 -13.98
C GLU A 247 20.19 -11.62 -13.65
N LYS A 248 19.01 -12.24 -13.71
CA LYS A 248 18.83 -13.69 -13.52
C LYS A 248 19.68 -14.50 -14.51
N ARG A 249 19.70 -14.15 -15.80
CA ARG A 249 20.50 -14.85 -16.82
C ARG A 249 22.01 -14.63 -16.65
N ALA A 250 22.44 -13.42 -16.30
CA ALA A 250 23.85 -13.12 -16.04
C ALA A 250 24.38 -13.86 -14.80
N LEU A 251 23.54 -14.05 -13.77
CA LEU A 251 23.87 -14.87 -12.60
C LEU A 251 23.88 -16.38 -12.92
N ALA A 252 22.91 -16.87 -13.69
CA ALA A 252 22.90 -18.27 -14.17
C ALA A 252 24.15 -18.59 -14.98
N HIS A 253 24.47 -17.75 -15.97
CA HIS A 253 25.68 -17.85 -16.80
C HIS A 253 26.97 -17.91 -15.97
N LYS A 254 27.13 -17.02 -14.99
CA LYS A 254 28.28 -17.03 -14.06
C LYS A 254 28.38 -18.31 -13.22
N ASN A 255 27.26 -18.93 -12.88
CA ASN A 255 27.25 -20.19 -12.12
C ASN A 255 27.61 -21.38 -13.03
N SER A 256 26.96 -21.49 -14.20
CA SER A 256 27.15 -22.58 -15.15
C SER A 256 28.48 -22.54 -15.91
N ALA A 257 29.13 -21.37 -15.97
CA ALA A 257 30.51 -21.24 -16.45
C ALA A 257 31.52 -22.13 -15.68
N ASN A 258 31.21 -22.52 -14.44
CA ASN A 258 32.01 -23.44 -13.63
C ASN A 258 31.71 -24.94 -13.90
N GLN A 259 30.62 -25.27 -14.63
CA GLN A 259 30.14 -26.66 -14.79
C GLN A 259 30.38 -27.24 -16.19
N GLY A 260 30.52 -26.42 -17.24
CA GLY A 260 30.89 -26.94 -18.56
C GLY A 260 30.90 -25.89 -19.68
N LYS A 261 31.99 -25.82 -20.45
CA LYS A 261 32.16 -24.86 -21.55
C LYS A 261 31.49 -25.34 -22.85
N SER A 262 30.17 -25.27 -22.91
CA SER A 262 29.46 -25.30 -24.20
C SER A 262 29.79 -24.05 -25.02
N LYS A 263 30.00 -24.19 -26.34
CA LYS A 263 30.35 -23.05 -27.22
C LYS A 263 29.30 -21.94 -27.18
N ALA A 264 28.02 -22.29 -27.27
CA ALA A 264 26.92 -21.32 -27.17
C ALA A 264 26.89 -20.57 -25.83
N LEU A 265 27.33 -21.21 -24.74
CA LEU A 265 27.45 -20.54 -23.43
C LEU A 265 28.64 -19.56 -23.42
N ALA A 266 29.74 -19.89 -24.10
CA ALA A 266 30.89 -18.98 -24.27
C ALA A 266 30.53 -17.76 -25.14
N ASP A 267 29.78 -17.96 -26.23
CA ASP A 267 29.33 -16.90 -27.14
C ASP A 267 28.30 -15.95 -26.48
N LEU A 268 27.47 -16.47 -25.57
CA LEU A 268 26.47 -15.69 -24.84
C LEU A 268 27.08 -14.72 -23.81
N GLY A 269 28.21 -15.09 -23.19
CA GLY A 269 28.89 -14.30 -22.15
C GLY A 269 29.13 -12.83 -22.55
N PRO A 270 29.89 -12.54 -23.62
CA PRO A 270 30.17 -11.16 -24.04
C PRO A 270 28.92 -10.40 -24.52
N LEU A 271 27.85 -11.09 -24.92
CA LEU A 271 26.56 -10.45 -25.24
C LEU A 271 25.85 -9.99 -23.94
N LEU A 272 25.80 -10.84 -22.91
CA LEU A 272 25.26 -10.49 -21.60
C LEU A 272 26.07 -9.34 -20.95
N GLU A 273 27.40 -9.39 -21.01
CA GLU A 273 28.26 -8.32 -20.47
C GLU A 273 28.04 -6.98 -21.18
N ARG A 274 28.00 -6.96 -22.52
CA ARG A 274 27.68 -5.75 -23.30
C ARG A 274 26.30 -5.19 -22.97
N LEU A 275 25.31 -6.06 -22.77
CA LEU A 275 23.95 -5.66 -22.43
C LEU A 275 23.85 -5.12 -20.99
N VAL A 276 24.57 -5.70 -20.03
CA VAL A 276 24.72 -5.16 -18.67
C VAL A 276 25.39 -3.78 -18.69
N LEU A 277 26.46 -3.59 -19.48
CA LEU A 277 27.10 -2.29 -19.66
C LEU A 277 26.14 -1.25 -20.28
N LYS A 278 25.31 -1.64 -21.26
CA LYS A 278 24.30 -0.75 -21.83
C LYS A 278 23.18 -0.41 -20.84
N ALA A 279 22.77 -1.37 -20.00
CA ALA A 279 21.83 -1.11 -18.92
C ALA A 279 22.39 -0.11 -17.89
N ILE A 280 23.68 -0.23 -17.52
CA ILE A 280 24.37 0.72 -16.63
C ILE A 280 24.38 2.14 -17.23
N GLU A 281 24.69 2.27 -18.52
CA GLU A 281 24.65 3.54 -19.25
C GLU A 281 23.25 4.19 -19.20
N ARG A 282 22.20 3.43 -19.51
CA ARG A 282 20.80 3.89 -19.49
C ARG A 282 20.34 4.28 -18.08
N ILE A 283 20.70 3.49 -17.06
CA ILE A 283 20.38 3.76 -15.64
C ILE A 283 21.11 5.03 -15.15
N ARG A 284 22.39 5.20 -15.48
CA ARG A 284 23.17 6.42 -15.18
C ARG A 284 22.44 7.64 -15.71
N ASP A 285 22.09 7.64 -17.00
CA ASP A 285 21.52 8.82 -17.65
C ASP A 285 20.12 9.15 -17.12
N PHE A 286 19.31 8.14 -16.81
CA PHE A 286 18.04 8.32 -16.11
C PHE A 286 18.22 8.94 -14.73
N LEU A 287 19.04 8.35 -13.86
CA LEU A 287 19.24 8.85 -12.49
C LEU A 287 19.86 10.26 -12.49
N VAL A 288 20.79 10.54 -13.40
CA VAL A 288 21.34 11.90 -13.59
C VAL A 288 20.28 12.88 -14.09
N ALA A 289 19.36 12.47 -14.97
CA ALA A 289 18.22 13.30 -15.37
C ALA A 289 17.27 13.58 -14.20
N GLN A 290 16.96 12.59 -13.35
CA GLN A 290 16.14 12.80 -12.15
C GLN A 290 16.83 13.70 -11.11
N ILE A 291 18.15 13.56 -10.91
CA ILE A 291 18.93 14.48 -10.05
C ILE A 291 18.96 15.91 -10.61
N LYS A 292 18.99 16.08 -11.93
CA LYS A 292 18.83 17.40 -12.57
C LYS A 292 17.41 17.96 -12.38
N ALA A 293 16.37 17.13 -12.48
CA ALA A 293 14.98 17.55 -12.25
C ALA A 293 14.74 18.10 -10.83
N LEU A 294 15.41 17.53 -9.82
CA LEU A 294 15.38 18.03 -8.43
C LEU A 294 15.95 19.46 -8.26
N ARG A 295 16.66 20.00 -9.25
CA ARG A 295 17.16 21.39 -9.25
C ARG A 295 16.21 22.40 -9.88
N SER A 296 15.11 21.94 -10.48
CA SER A 296 14.14 22.82 -11.14
C SER A 296 13.39 23.70 -10.13
N PRO A 297 13.21 25.01 -10.40
CA PRO A 297 12.45 25.88 -9.52
C PRO A 297 10.98 25.48 -9.53
N ASN A 298 10.32 25.63 -8.38
CA ASN A 298 8.88 25.39 -8.18
C ASN A 298 8.38 23.94 -8.30
N ILE A 299 9.26 22.92 -8.23
CA ILE A 299 8.82 21.51 -8.03
C ILE A 299 9.07 21.09 -6.57
N ASN A 300 8.14 20.31 -5.99
CA ASN A 300 8.35 19.67 -4.68
C ASN A 300 9.25 18.43 -4.88
N ALA A 301 10.42 18.43 -4.25
CA ALA A 301 11.38 17.32 -4.31
C ALA A 301 10.76 15.97 -3.92
N GLN A 302 9.82 15.96 -2.97
CA GLN A 302 9.13 14.75 -2.48
C GLN A 302 8.32 14.05 -3.58
N ILE A 303 7.75 14.80 -4.53
CA ILE A 303 6.97 14.23 -5.64
C ILE A 303 7.90 13.48 -6.61
N ILE A 304 9.07 14.07 -6.92
CA ILE A 304 10.10 13.41 -7.74
C ILE A 304 10.68 12.20 -7.00
N GLN A 305 10.98 12.33 -5.70
CA GLN A 305 11.45 11.23 -4.85
C GLN A 305 10.46 10.04 -4.86
N GLN A 306 9.17 10.28 -4.69
CA GLN A 306 8.16 9.22 -4.68
C GLN A 306 7.93 8.61 -6.07
N HIS A 307 7.64 9.42 -7.09
CA HIS A 307 7.25 8.91 -8.40
C HIS A 307 8.41 8.42 -9.27
N ASN A 308 9.59 9.08 -9.20
CA ASN A 308 10.71 8.84 -10.13
C ASN A 308 11.90 8.10 -9.49
N PHE A 309 12.08 8.19 -8.16
CA PHE A 309 13.14 7.44 -7.47
C PHE A 309 12.60 6.17 -6.79
N LEU A 310 11.63 6.25 -5.87
CA LEU A 310 11.15 5.08 -5.11
C LEU A 310 10.50 4.01 -6.00
N ARG A 311 9.72 4.42 -7.00
CA ARG A 311 9.15 3.53 -8.04
C ARG A 311 10.23 2.72 -8.79
N PHE A 312 11.41 3.31 -8.96
CA PHE A 312 12.53 2.76 -9.73
C PHE A 312 13.75 2.40 -8.87
N LYS A 313 13.56 2.20 -7.54
CA LYS A 313 14.66 1.92 -6.59
C LYS A 313 15.57 0.76 -6.99
N GLU A 314 15.00 -0.24 -7.66
CA GLU A 314 15.71 -1.46 -8.10
C GLU A 314 16.81 -1.15 -9.13
N LEU A 315 16.71 -0.04 -9.87
CA LEU A 315 17.75 0.44 -10.78
C LEU A 315 19.05 0.78 -10.03
N PHE A 316 18.95 1.41 -8.86
CA PHE A 316 20.11 1.73 -8.03
C PHE A 316 20.72 0.47 -7.40
N VAL A 317 19.90 -0.50 -7.02
CA VAL A 317 20.36 -1.79 -6.49
C VAL A 317 21.15 -2.56 -7.55
N PHE A 318 20.65 -2.65 -8.78
CA PHE A 318 21.37 -3.23 -9.91
C PHE A 318 22.69 -2.50 -10.19
N LEU A 319 22.65 -1.16 -10.22
CA LEU A 319 23.82 -0.32 -10.46
C LEU A 319 24.91 -0.54 -9.40
N HIS A 320 24.56 -0.60 -8.12
CA HIS A 320 25.52 -0.82 -7.04
C HIS A 320 26.15 -2.22 -7.09
N LYS A 321 25.37 -3.27 -7.41
CA LYS A 321 25.87 -4.65 -7.59
C LYS A 321 26.89 -4.77 -8.73
N HIS A 322 26.64 -4.09 -9.86
CA HIS A 322 27.45 -4.26 -11.07
C HIS A 322 28.57 -3.22 -11.22
N HIS A 323 28.43 -2.00 -10.68
CA HIS A 323 29.41 -0.93 -10.84
C HIS A 323 29.38 0.09 -9.67
N ALA A 324 29.77 -0.36 -8.48
CA ALA A 324 29.68 0.38 -7.21
C ALA A 324 30.19 1.83 -7.25
N ILE A 325 31.34 2.10 -7.90
CA ILE A 325 31.96 3.44 -7.97
C ILE A 325 30.99 4.48 -8.54
N LEU A 326 30.31 4.15 -9.63
CA LEU A 326 29.35 5.04 -10.31
C LEU A 326 28.06 5.19 -9.48
N ALA A 327 27.66 4.15 -8.74
CA ALA A 327 26.58 4.26 -7.76
C ALA A 327 26.93 5.22 -6.61
N GLU A 328 28.18 5.24 -6.15
CA GLU A 328 28.68 6.20 -5.16
C GLU A 328 28.75 7.63 -5.72
N GLU A 329 29.22 7.82 -6.96
CA GLU A 329 29.20 9.12 -7.65
C GLU A 329 27.77 9.68 -7.78
N ILE A 330 26.80 8.85 -8.19
CA ILE A 330 25.38 9.25 -8.27
C ILE A 330 24.81 9.53 -6.88
N CYS A 331 25.18 8.75 -5.86
CA CYS A 331 24.82 9.04 -4.47
C CYS A 331 25.40 10.39 -3.99
N GLN A 332 26.65 10.72 -4.35
CA GLN A 332 27.27 12.00 -4.01
C GLN A 332 26.63 13.16 -4.77
N ALA A 333 26.30 12.98 -6.05
CA ALA A 333 25.57 13.95 -6.85
C ALA A 333 24.16 14.22 -6.29
N TYR A 334 23.48 13.19 -5.78
CA TYR A 334 22.22 13.32 -5.06
C TYR A 334 22.38 14.13 -3.77
N LYS A 335 23.30 13.71 -2.88
CA LYS A 335 23.56 14.39 -1.58
C LYS A 335 23.92 15.86 -1.77
N ASN A 336 24.82 16.17 -2.70
CA ASN A 336 25.21 17.55 -3.01
C ASN A 336 24.02 18.38 -3.52
N THR A 337 23.11 17.76 -4.29
CA THR A 337 21.90 18.42 -4.81
C THR A 337 20.86 18.67 -3.71
N MET A 338 20.62 17.68 -2.83
CA MET A 338 19.70 17.85 -1.70
C MET A 338 20.22 18.85 -0.66
N LYS A 339 21.52 18.82 -0.37
CA LYS A 339 22.18 19.82 0.49
C LYS A 339 21.94 21.24 -0.03
N TRP A 340 22.15 21.46 -1.34
CA TRP A 340 21.87 22.75 -1.98
C TRP A 340 20.38 23.13 -1.95
N TYR A 341 19.48 22.18 -2.23
CA TYR A 341 18.03 22.37 -2.24
C TYR A 341 17.52 22.83 -0.87
N TYR A 342 17.77 22.04 0.18
CA TYR A 342 17.34 22.38 1.53
C TYR A 342 18.02 23.64 2.06
N LEU A 343 19.33 23.81 1.85
CA LEU A 343 20.02 25.03 2.29
C LEU A 343 19.44 26.30 1.65
N THR A 344 19.20 26.28 0.34
CA THR A 344 18.66 27.43 -0.40
C THR A 344 17.22 27.74 0.03
N GLN A 345 16.39 26.71 0.18
CA GLN A 345 14.99 26.86 0.55
C GLN A 345 14.80 27.29 2.01
N PHE A 346 15.57 26.74 2.95
CA PHE A 346 15.56 27.18 4.34
C PHE A 346 16.22 28.56 4.54
N THR A 347 17.25 28.94 3.75
CA THR A 347 17.79 30.32 3.76
C THR A 347 16.72 31.33 3.32
N ARG A 348 15.92 31.01 2.29
CA ARG A 348 14.78 31.85 1.90
C ARG A 348 13.71 31.90 2.99
N TYR A 349 13.39 30.76 3.62
CA TYR A 349 12.37 30.68 4.65
C TYR A 349 12.75 31.43 5.94
N GLN A 350 14.01 31.33 6.38
CA GLN A 350 14.56 32.14 7.47
C GLN A 350 14.35 33.63 7.20
N LYS A 351 14.72 34.12 6.01
CA LYS A 351 14.56 35.52 5.60
C LYS A 351 13.10 35.98 5.44
N ALA A 352 12.15 35.05 5.32
CA ALA A 352 10.72 35.35 5.39
C ALA A 352 10.26 35.49 6.84
N LEU A 353 10.67 34.58 7.73
CA LEU A 353 10.35 34.64 9.17
C LEU A 353 11.02 35.84 9.88
N GLU A 354 12.21 36.26 9.44
CA GLU A 354 12.91 37.47 9.91
C GLU A 354 12.17 38.78 9.62
N LYS A 355 11.13 38.76 8.75
CA LYS A 355 10.26 39.91 8.48
C LYS A 355 9.05 40.01 9.42
N LEU A 356 8.74 38.95 10.17
CA LEU A 356 7.64 38.96 11.13
C LEU A 356 7.94 39.98 12.24
N LYS A 357 6.96 40.83 12.56
CA LYS A 357 7.12 41.84 13.61
C LYS A 357 7.05 41.14 14.96
N LEU A 358 8.13 41.18 15.73
CA LEU A 358 8.16 40.58 17.06
C LEU A 358 7.95 41.62 18.15
N HIS A 359 7.26 41.22 19.20
CA HIS A 359 7.30 41.92 20.49
C HIS A 359 8.71 41.85 21.06
N VAL A 360 9.25 43.00 21.47
CA VAL A 360 10.58 43.12 22.08
C VAL A 360 10.42 43.23 23.59
N LEU A 361 10.79 42.16 24.30
CA LEU A 361 10.86 42.12 25.76
C LEU A 361 12.29 42.39 26.20
N ASP A 362 12.50 43.62 26.68
CA ASP A 362 13.81 44.18 26.98
C ASP A 362 14.24 43.90 28.44
N LYS A 363 15.50 44.18 28.76
CA LYS A 363 16.08 44.08 30.11
C LYS A 363 15.30 44.89 31.18
N ASN A 364 14.44 45.82 30.78
CA ASN A 364 13.60 46.61 31.69
C ASN A 364 12.26 45.94 32.05
N ASP A 365 11.81 44.91 31.33
CA ASP A 365 10.54 44.21 31.60
C ASP A 365 10.69 43.12 32.69
N VAL A 366 11.11 43.57 33.87
CA VAL A 366 11.42 42.71 35.02
C VAL A 366 10.45 42.97 36.18
N LEU A 367 10.18 41.95 36.98
CA LEU A 367 9.27 42.02 38.15
C LEU A 367 9.47 43.26 39.01
N GLY A 368 10.72 43.65 39.26
CA GLY A 368 11.10 44.78 40.12
C GLY A 368 11.25 46.14 39.43
N HIS A 369 10.86 46.33 38.17
CA HIS A 369 10.91 47.66 37.54
C HIS A 369 9.67 48.50 37.88
N ASP A 370 9.84 49.69 38.47
CA ASP A 370 8.72 50.58 38.83
C ASP A 370 8.15 51.32 37.62
N ASP A 371 6.88 51.03 37.26
CA ASP A 371 6.15 51.70 36.18
C ASP A 371 5.95 53.20 36.41
N SER A 372 6.12 53.72 37.64
CA SER A 372 6.09 55.16 37.90
C SER A 372 7.20 55.91 37.14
N SER A 373 8.28 55.24 36.76
CA SER A 373 9.36 55.82 35.94
C SER A 373 8.98 56.04 34.47
N ARG A 374 8.06 55.24 33.92
CA ARG A 374 7.64 55.28 32.51
C ARG A 374 6.83 56.51 32.12
N LYS A 375 6.42 57.36 33.09
CA LYS A 375 5.63 58.57 32.84
C LYS A 375 6.45 59.81 32.44
N THR A 376 7.79 59.75 32.43
CA THR A 376 8.64 60.97 32.41
C THR A 376 9.77 60.95 31.36
N VAL A 377 9.72 60.09 30.34
CA VAL A 377 10.74 60.05 29.27
C VAL A 377 10.11 60.18 27.89
N LEU A 378 10.11 61.41 27.35
CA LEU A 378 9.62 61.76 26.01
C LEU A 378 10.76 61.73 24.97
N SER A 379 11.52 60.64 24.86
CA SER A 379 12.65 60.58 23.92
C SER A 379 12.99 59.20 23.35
N SER A 380 13.17 59.20 22.02
CA SER A 380 13.82 58.19 21.17
C SER A 380 13.09 56.86 20.83
N ALA A 381 13.26 56.45 19.57
CA ALA A 381 13.10 55.10 19.02
C ALA A 381 11.78 54.31 19.27
N LYS A 382 10.71 54.71 18.56
CA LYS A 382 9.59 53.87 18.06
C LYS A 382 9.50 52.42 18.59
N ILE A 383 8.85 52.22 19.75
CA ILE A 383 8.35 50.88 20.13
C ILE A 383 7.11 50.59 19.27
N SER A 384 7.31 49.90 18.15
CA SER A 384 6.29 49.69 17.11
C SER A 384 5.46 48.41 17.36
N GLY A 385 4.65 48.41 18.40
CA GLY A 385 3.69 47.32 18.67
C GLY A 385 2.56 47.73 19.63
N PRO A 386 1.48 46.94 19.72
CA PRO A 386 0.48 47.10 20.79
C PRO A 386 1.13 46.93 22.17
N PRO A 387 0.65 47.63 23.22
CA PRO A 387 1.11 47.38 24.58
C PRO A 387 0.73 45.95 25.00
N HIS A 388 1.72 45.13 25.33
CA HIS A 388 1.52 43.78 25.84
C HIS A 388 1.90 43.66 27.32
N ASP A 389 1.33 42.66 28.00
CA ASP A 389 1.73 42.28 29.35
C ASP A 389 2.81 41.19 29.27
N ALA A 390 4.01 41.50 29.79
CA ALA A 390 5.17 40.62 29.79
C ALA A 390 4.96 39.33 30.61
N PHE A 391 4.08 39.38 31.63
CA PHE A 391 3.93 38.32 32.62
C PHE A 391 2.68 37.46 32.41
N ASN A 392 1.86 37.78 31.40
CA ASN A 392 0.59 37.11 31.14
C ASN A 392 0.72 36.11 29.98
N LEU A 393 0.35 34.85 30.24
CA LEU A 393 0.39 33.77 29.24
C LEU A 393 -0.68 33.95 28.14
N GLY A 394 -1.86 34.48 28.48
CA GLY A 394 -2.95 34.76 27.54
C GLY A 394 -3.20 33.65 26.50
N ARG A 395 -3.26 34.03 25.22
CA ARG A 395 -3.43 33.11 24.07
C ARG A 395 -2.13 32.43 23.61
N ARG A 396 -0.97 32.72 24.23
CA ARG A 396 0.33 32.15 23.81
C ARG A 396 0.34 30.62 23.98
N LEU A 397 -0.41 30.12 24.96
CA LEU A 397 -0.63 28.70 25.21
C LEU A 397 -1.30 27.93 24.05
N ASP A 398 -2.10 28.61 23.22
CA ASP A 398 -2.82 27.98 22.11
C ASP A 398 -1.86 27.42 21.05
N ILE A 399 -0.63 27.97 20.98
CA ILE A 399 0.47 27.55 20.11
C ILE A 399 0.97 26.12 20.46
N LEU A 400 0.87 25.72 21.74
CA LEU A 400 1.16 24.37 22.21
C LEU A 400 -0.06 23.43 22.04
N LYS A 401 -1.25 23.91 22.42
CA LYS A 401 -2.50 23.15 22.37
C LYS A 401 -2.95 22.80 20.94
N THR A 402 -2.61 23.61 19.94
CA THR A 402 -3.06 23.39 18.56
C THR A 402 -2.27 22.27 17.87
N GLY A 403 -2.74 21.03 18.06
CA GLY A 403 -2.08 19.79 17.63
C GLY A 403 -1.59 19.75 16.19
N ASN A 404 -2.40 20.16 15.21
CA ASN A 404 -2.22 19.80 13.80
C ASN A 404 -2.02 20.99 12.83
N GLN A 405 -1.58 22.16 13.32
CA GLN A 405 -1.25 23.29 12.44
C GLN A 405 0.09 23.04 11.71
N GLN A 406 0.04 22.92 10.39
CA GLN A 406 1.21 22.94 9.50
C GLN A 406 2.06 24.22 9.70
N ALA A 407 3.33 24.18 9.32
CA ALA A 407 4.21 25.33 9.41
C ALA A 407 3.80 26.47 8.45
N LEU A 408 3.88 27.72 8.93
CA LEU A 408 3.48 28.91 8.19
C LEU A 408 4.22 29.05 6.86
N SER A 409 3.47 29.13 5.77
CA SER A 409 4.02 29.23 4.42
C SER A 409 4.85 30.51 4.24
N SER A 410 6.01 30.40 3.58
CA SER A 410 6.97 31.50 3.38
C SER A 410 6.44 32.71 2.60
N TYR A 411 5.22 32.65 2.07
CA TYR A 411 4.53 33.76 1.41
C TYR A 411 3.64 34.49 2.42
N LEU A 412 2.83 33.73 3.17
CA LEU A 412 2.00 34.24 4.27
C LEU A 412 2.86 34.91 5.35
N ALA A 413 4.06 34.38 5.63
CA ALA A 413 5.03 34.99 6.55
C ALA A 413 5.59 36.35 6.08
N GLU A 414 5.49 36.69 4.78
CA GLU A 414 5.91 38.00 4.25
C GLU A 414 4.73 38.99 4.15
N GLU A 415 3.50 38.49 3.98
CA GLU A 415 2.28 39.30 4.00
C GLU A 415 1.84 39.67 5.42
N ASP A 416 2.06 38.81 6.41
CA ASP A 416 1.55 38.99 7.78
C ASP A 416 2.07 40.27 8.44
N GLN A 417 1.13 41.18 8.72
CA GLN A 417 1.41 42.47 9.36
C GLN A 417 1.22 42.47 10.87
N THR A 418 0.73 41.38 11.46
CA THR A 418 0.46 41.26 12.90
C THR A 418 1.76 41.15 13.71
N THR A 419 1.69 41.51 15.00
CA THR A 419 2.82 41.40 15.92
C THR A 419 2.75 40.07 16.68
N HIS A 420 3.86 39.34 16.68
CA HIS A 420 3.99 38.00 17.23
C HIS A 420 4.98 37.95 18.41
N TYR A 421 4.94 36.85 19.16
CA TYR A 421 5.97 36.51 20.14
C TYR A 421 7.01 35.57 19.52
N LEU A 422 8.17 35.42 20.16
CA LEU A 422 9.34 34.70 19.63
C LEU A 422 9.09 33.20 19.34
N GLU A 423 8.13 32.58 20.01
CA GLU A 423 7.72 31.20 19.76
C GLU A 423 7.10 30.98 18.37
N VAL A 424 6.58 32.02 17.71
CA VAL A 424 5.93 31.90 16.38
C VAL A 424 6.94 31.61 15.27
N PRO A 425 8.01 32.42 15.04
CA PRO A 425 9.06 32.05 14.09
C PRO A 425 9.81 30.78 14.53
N PHE A 426 10.05 30.59 15.82
CA PHE A 426 10.72 29.39 16.34
C PHE A 426 9.93 28.11 16.01
N ARG A 427 8.62 28.06 16.30
CA ARG A 427 7.73 26.94 15.95
C ARG A 427 7.77 26.68 14.45
N ASN A 428 7.52 27.71 13.66
CA ASN A 428 7.31 27.56 12.22
C ASN A 428 8.58 27.15 11.48
N PHE A 429 9.76 27.59 11.91
CA PHE A 429 11.03 27.09 11.36
C PHE A 429 11.29 25.64 11.77
N ASN A 430 11.23 25.33 13.07
CA ASN A 430 11.62 24.02 13.60
C ASN A 430 10.64 22.91 13.18
N LEU A 431 9.33 23.18 13.10
CA LEU A 431 8.34 22.23 12.59
C LEU A 431 8.60 21.90 11.11
N ALA A 432 8.76 22.91 10.26
CA ALA A 432 9.08 22.69 8.84
C ALA A 432 10.39 21.92 8.64
N LEU A 433 11.40 22.19 9.48
CA LEU A 433 12.68 21.50 9.47
C LEU A 433 12.53 20.02 9.83
N VAL A 434 11.82 19.71 10.93
CA VAL A 434 11.58 18.33 11.38
C VAL A 434 10.71 17.55 10.39
N ASP A 435 9.69 18.17 9.80
CA ASP A 435 8.85 17.52 8.78
C ASP A 435 9.66 17.17 7.53
N ASN A 436 10.46 18.09 6.99
CA ASN A 436 11.29 17.82 5.81
C ASN A 436 12.43 16.84 6.11
N ALA A 437 13.05 16.93 7.28
CA ALA A 437 14.01 15.93 7.77
C ALA A 437 13.38 14.54 7.84
N SER A 438 12.13 14.43 8.31
CA SER A 438 11.43 13.15 8.41
C SER A 438 11.11 12.54 7.04
N ALA A 439 10.71 13.36 6.07
CA ALA A 439 10.48 12.92 4.70
C ALA A 439 11.77 12.45 4.03
N GLU A 440 12.86 13.22 4.14
CA GLU A 440 14.15 12.88 3.54
C GLU A 440 14.76 11.62 4.17
N TYR A 441 14.78 11.49 5.50
CA TYR A 441 15.30 10.28 6.16
C TYR A 441 14.53 9.04 5.71
N THR A 442 13.19 9.14 5.67
CA THR A 442 12.32 8.05 5.18
C THR A 442 12.64 7.69 3.72
N PHE A 443 12.82 8.68 2.85
CA PHE A 443 13.24 8.45 1.47
C PHE A 443 14.61 7.76 1.39
N LEU A 444 15.60 8.28 2.11
CA LEU A 444 16.97 7.75 2.10
C LEU A 444 17.01 6.28 2.56
N THR A 445 16.27 5.93 3.62
CA THR A 445 16.10 4.52 4.03
C THR A 445 15.43 3.70 2.93
N GLN A 446 14.27 4.12 2.42
CA GLN A 446 13.51 3.32 1.44
C GLN A 446 14.22 3.12 0.09
N PHE A 447 15.05 4.07 -0.34
CA PHE A 447 15.81 4.00 -1.59
C PHE A 447 17.17 3.31 -1.43
N PHE A 448 17.95 3.64 -0.39
CA PHE A 448 19.33 3.16 -0.26
C PHE A 448 19.51 1.90 0.59
N THR A 449 18.62 1.56 1.54
CA THR A 449 18.80 0.37 2.41
C THR A 449 19.01 -0.98 1.68
N PRO A 450 18.41 -1.25 0.51
CA PRO A 450 18.68 -2.49 -0.23
C PRO A 450 20.10 -2.60 -0.83
N ALA A 451 20.91 -1.53 -0.75
CA ALA A 451 22.27 -1.46 -1.28
C ALA A 451 23.31 -1.00 -0.23
N LEU A 452 22.93 -0.15 0.74
CA LEU A 452 23.82 0.46 1.72
C LEU A 452 23.37 0.20 3.16
N PRO A 453 24.30 0.01 4.12
CA PRO A 453 23.97 -0.17 5.53
C PRO A 453 23.39 1.11 6.15
N VAL A 454 22.54 0.95 7.17
CA VAL A 454 21.81 2.04 7.84
C VAL A 454 22.76 3.10 8.45
N SER A 455 23.95 2.71 8.87
CA SER A 455 25.00 3.63 9.35
C SER A 455 25.44 4.64 8.28
N SER A 456 25.68 4.18 7.04
CA SER A 456 26.00 5.05 5.91
C SER A 456 24.83 5.97 5.56
N ILE A 457 23.59 5.49 5.68
CA ILE A 457 22.37 6.27 5.43
C ILE A 457 22.23 7.41 6.44
N SER A 458 22.45 7.15 7.73
CA SER A 458 22.49 8.20 8.76
C SER A 458 23.62 9.20 8.49
N ARG A 459 24.82 8.77 8.06
CA ARG A 459 25.91 9.68 7.69
C ARG A 459 25.53 10.56 6.49
N HIS A 460 24.89 9.99 5.48
CA HIS A 460 24.40 10.71 4.30
C HIS A 460 23.32 11.74 4.63
N PHE A 461 22.42 11.41 5.57
CA PHE A 461 21.45 12.36 6.10
C PHE A 461 22.13 13.54 6.80
N SER A 462 23.11 13.29 7.67
CA SER A 462 23.89 14.36 8.31
C SER A 462 24.67 15.22 7.30
N GLU A 463 25.31 14.60 6.30
CA GLU A 463 26.01 15.32 5.22
C GLU A 463 25.09 16.30 4.46
N ILE A 464 23.81 15.94 4.27
CA ILE A 464 22.76 16.78 3.67
C ILE A 464 22.32 17.89 4.64
N PHE A 465 21.90 17.55 5.86
CA PHE A 465 21.20 18.49 6.75
C PHE A 465 22.09 19.36 7.63
N GLU A 466 23.37 19.05 7.87
CA GLU A 466 24.18 19.81 8.85
C GLU A 466 24.19 21.32 8.59
N SER A 467 24.24 21.74 7.31
CA SER A 467 24.17 23.15 6.93
C SER A 467 22.80 23.78 7.19
N THR A 468 21.71 23.02 7.09
CA THR A 468 20.34 23.46 7.40
C THR A 468 20.08 23.48 8.91
N PHE A 469 20.61 22.50 9.64
CA PHE A 469 20.65 22.46 11.10
C PHE A 469 21.47 23.62 11.68
N ALA A 470 22.56 24.03 11.03
CA ALA A 470 23.30 25.23 11.39
C ALA A 470 22.47 26.52 11.25
N LEU A 471 21.63 26.65 10.19
CA LEU A 471 20.68 27.77 10.08
C LEU A 471 19.65 27.74 11.22
N GLY A 472 19.07 26.57 11.53
CA GLY A 472 18.09 26.43 12.61
C GLY A 472 18.64 26.78 13.98
N ARG A 473 19.87 26.34 14.29
CA ARG A 473 20.61 26.75 15.51
C ARG A 473 20.89 28.26 15.51
N THR A 474 21.24 28.85 14.37
CA THR A 474 21.52 30.28 14.23
C THR A 474 20.26 31.15 14.43
N LEU A 475 19.13 30.79 13.81
CA LEU A 475 17.85 31.47 14.01
C LEU A 475 17.34 31.31 15.45
N SER A 476 17.45 30.11 16.02
CA SER A 476 17.07 29.87 17.41
C SER A 476 17.92 30.72 18.37
N LYS A 477 19.21 30.93 18.05
CA LYS A 477 20.09 31.83 18.80
C LYS A 477 19.69 33.30 18.66
N SER A 478 19.47 33.80 17.44
CA SER A 478 19.16 35.23 17.22
C SER A 478 17.82 35.65 17.85
N LEU A 479 16.86 34.73 17.96
CA LEU A 479 15.59 34.95 18.66
C LEU A 479 15.73 35.05 20.19
N ILE A 480 16.76 34.43 20.80
CA ILE A 480 16.89 34.34 22.26
C ILE A 480 18.01 35.21 22.86
N ASP A 481 19.06 35.54 22.11
CA ASP A 481 20.25 36.26 22.61
C ASP A 481 19.93 37.62 23.24
N ASN A 482 18.88 38.31 22.74
CA ASN A 482 18.44 39.61 23.24
C ASN A 482 17.10 39.58 23.99
N SER A 483 16.41 38.43 24.05
CA SER A 483 15.08 38.33 24.68
C SER A 483 15.15 38.09 26.18
N TYR A 484 14.33 38.81 26.95
CA TYR A 484 14.08 38.59 28.38
C TYR A 484 12.72 37.93 28.65
N ASP A 485 12.07 37.40 27.61
CA ASP A 485 10.76 36.73 27.67
C ASP A 485 10.87 35.32 28.29
N CYS A 486 10.68 35.23 29.61
CA CYS A 486 10.71 33.96 30.33
C CYS A 486 9.65 32.96 29.82
N LEU A 487 8.41 33.42 29.56
CA LEU A 487 7.32 32.57 29.09
C LEU A 487 7.59 32.06 27.66
N GLY A 488 8.05 32.93 26.76
CA GLY A 488 8.42 32.55 25.39
C GLY A 488 9.56 31.54 25.33
N LEU A 489 10.57 31.67 26.19
CA LEU A 489 11.65 30.69 26.31
C LEU A 489 11.13 29.31 26.76
N VAL A 490 10.22 29.26 27.74
CA VAL A 490 9.61 27.99 28.17
C VAL A 490 8.71 27.40 27.09
N ILE A 491 7.92 28.21 26.37
CA ILE A 491 7.11 27.73 25.23
C ILE A 491 8.03 27.13 24.14
N CYS A 492 9.16 27.76 23.82
CA CYS A 492 10.16 27.21 22.90
C CYS A 492 10.77 25.88 23.39
N ILE A 493 11.00 25.73 24.70
CA ILE A 493 11.46 24.45 25.29
C ILE A 493 10.40 23.36 25.12
N ARG A 494 9.12 23.64 25.42
CA ARG A 494 8.01 22.69 25.23
C ARG A 494 7.81 22.32 23.75
N LEU A 495 7.94 23.29 22.84
CA LEU A 495 7.94 23.04 21.40
C LEU A 495 9.11 22.11 20.98
N ASN A 496 10.32 22.32 21.49
CA ASN A 496 11.48 21.48 21.18
C ASN A 496 11.34 20.06 21.76
N GLN A 497 10.84 19.92 22.99
CA GLN A 497 10.52 18.62 23.61
C GLN A 497 9.45 17.87 22.81
N ARG A 498 8.39 18.56 22.38
CA ARG A 498 7.35 17.95 21.53
C ARG A 498 7.91 17.48 20.17
N LEU A 499 8.77 18.28 19.53
CA LEU A 499 9.44 17.89 18.29
C LEU A 499 10.39 16.68 18.50
N ALA A 500 11.02 16.56 19.68
CA ALA A 500 11.76 15.36 20.08
C ALA A 500 10.86 14.11 20.10
N PHE A 501 9.71 14.20 20.77
CA PHE A 501 8.74 13.10 20.83
C PHE A 501 8.19 12.73 19.43
N GLU A 502 7.93 13.72 18.57
CA GLU A 502 7.52 13.46 17.19
C GLU A 502 8.63 12.77 16.37
N LEU A 503 9.91 13.13 16.54
CA LEU A 503 11.04 12.44 15.89
C LEU A 503 11.23 11.01 16.39
N GLN A 504 11.09 10.77 17.70
CA GLN A 504 11.12 9.44 18.29
C GLN A 504 9.97 8.57 17.78
N ARG A 505 8.75 9.10 17.75
CA ARG A 505 7.55 8.43 17.20
C ARG A 505 7.71 8.10 15.71
N ARG A 506 8.35 8.98 14.94
CA ARG A 506 8.70 8.79 13.51
C ARG A 506 9.97 7.93 13.31
N ARG A 507 10.68 7.57 14.39
CA ARG A 507 11.92 6.75 14.42
C ARG A 507 13.11 7.31 13.62
N ILE A 508 13.44 8.60 13.80
CA ILE A 508 14.53 9.28 13.09
C ILE A 508 15.64 9.72 14.06
N PRO A 509 16.54 8.80 14.49
CA PRO A 509 17.58 9.13 15.47
C PRO A 509 18.64 10.11 14.92
N ALA A 510 18.77 10.22 13.59
CA ALA A 510 19.74 11.10 12.95
C ALA A 510 19.47 12.61 13.13
N ALA A 511 18.28 12.98 13.65
CA ALA A 511 17.92 14.36 13.96
C ALA A 511 18.02 14.72 15.46
N ASP A 512 18.24 13.75 16.36
CA ASP A 512 18.26 13.99 17.81
C ASP A 512 19.40 14.96 18.22
N GLY A 513 20.53 14.93 17.51
CA GLY A 513 21.64 15.88 17.68
C GLY A 513 21.34 17.33 17.26
N TYR A 514 20.25 17.57 16.52
CA TYR A 514 19.72 18.91 16.31
C TYR A 514 18.91 19.36 17.53
N ILE A 515 17.92 18.57 17.93
CA ILE A 515 17.02 18.83 19.06
C ILE A 515 17.78 19.05 20.37
N ASN A 516 18.73 18.16 20.68
CA ASN A 516 19.56 18.27 21.88
C ASN A 516 20.43 19.53 21.83
N GLY A 517 20.97 19.89 20.67
CA GLY A 517 21.68 21.16 20.47
C GLY A 517 20.78 22.37 20.77
N THR A 518 19.55 22.39 20.26
CA THR A 518 18.57 23.46 20.53
C THR A 518 18.22 23.54 22.02
N SER A 519 18.05 22.40 22.72
CA SER A 519 17.88 22.39 24.18
C SER A 519 19.07 22.98 24.93
N MET A 520 20.30 22.72 24.47
CA MET A 520 21.54 23.29 25.06
C MET A 520 21.68 24.80 24.82
N LEU A 521 20.98 25.40 23.85
CA LEU A 521 20.86 26.85 23.72
C LEU A 521 19.78 27.42 24.64
N LEU A 522 18.60 26.78 24.70
CA LEU A 522 17.42 27.32 25.40
C LEU A 522 17.56 27.29 26.93
N TRP A 523 18.00 26.16 27.52
CA TRP A 523 18.03 26.00 28.97
C TRP A 523 18.96 26.98 29.71
N PRO A 524 20.22 27.22 29.27
CA PRO A 524 21.08 28.21 29.92
C PRO A 524 20.56 29.64 29.79
N ARG A 525 19.87 29.97 28.67
CA ARG A 525 19.27 31.29 28.49
C ARG A 525 18.09 31.51 29.43
N LEU A 526 17.23 30.51 29.62
CA LEU A 526 16.14 30.56 30.61
C LEU A 526 16.71 30.75 32.04
N GLN A 527 17.76 30.01 32.40
CA GLN A 527 18.42 30.18 33.70
C GLN A 527 18.97 31.59 33.92
N MET A 528 19.52 32.24 32.89
CA MET A 528 19.97 33.63 32.96
C MET A 528 18.79 34.60 33.17
N VAL A 529 17.71 34.47 32.39
CA VAL A 529 16.52 35.33 32.51
C VAL A 529 15.84 35.18 33.87
N MET A 530 15.69 33.95 34.38
CA MET A 530 15.18 33.70 35.73
C MET A 530 16.10 34.26 36.83
N SER A 531 17.42 34.22 36.63
CA SER A 531 18.36 34.85 37.58
C SER A 531 18.27 36.38 37.53
N HIS A 532 18.06 36.97 36.35
CA HIS A 532 17.82 38.42 36.20
C HIS A 532 16.51 38.87 36.88
N HIS A 533 15.45 38.03 36.86
CA HIS A 533 14.26 38.27 37.67
C HIS A 533 14.55 38.24 39.18
N CYS A 534 15.37 37.28 39.65
CA CYS A 534 15.81 37.24 41.05
C CYS A 534 16.60 38.50 41.43
N ASP A 535 17.59 38.89 40.62
CA ASP A 535 18.44 40.05 40.86
C ASP A 535 17.63 41.36 40.88
N SER A 536 16.59 41.48 40.05
CA SER A 536 15.69 42.65 40.05
C SER A 536 14.82 42.73 41.32
N VAL A 537 14.34 41.61 41.85
CA VAL A 537 13.64 41.58 43.14
C VAL A 537 14.61 41.88 44.29
N ARG A 538 15.86 41.41 44.18
CA ARG A 538 16.93 41.68 45.14
C ARG A 538 17.38 43.15 45.14
N THR A 539 17.52 43.80 43.98
CA THR A 539 17.85 45.23 43.92
C THR A 539 16.73 46.09 44.48
N LEU A 540 15.46 45.81 44.17
CA LEU A 540 14.33 46.43 44.87
C LEU A 540 14.41 46.23 46.39
N THR A 541 14.71 45.02 46.84
CA THR A 541 14.86 44.71 48.27
C THR A 541 15.96 45.54 48.93
N SER A 542 17.07 45.81 48.23
CA SER A 542 18.15 46.69 48.71
C SER A 542 17.83 48.19 48.62
N ALA A 543 16.89 48.58 47.76
CA ALA A 543 16.44 49.97 47.60
C ALA A 543 15.36 50.39 48.62
N LEU A 544 14.87 49.46 49.45
CA LEU A 544 13.93 49.76 50.52
C LEU A 544 14.55 50.69 51.58
N PRO A 545 13.79 51.64 52.16
CA PRO A 545 14.33 52.58 53.15
C PRO A 545 14.89 51.90 54.40
N THR A 546 16.22 51.88 54.56
CA THR A 546 16.91 51.37 55.76
C THR A 546 16.61 52.21 57.02
N ARG A 547 16.21 53.47 56.83
CA ARG A 547 15.70 54.37 57.86
C ARG A 547 14.20 54.50 57.69
N GLN A 548 13.44 54.47 58.80
CA GLN A 548 11.98 54.59 58.77
C GLN A 548 11.53 55.81 57.93
N PRO A 549 10.65 55.61 56.92
CA PRO A 549 10.13 56.70 56.11
C PRO A 549 9.26 57.65 56.94
N ALA A 550 9.12 58.89 56.48
CA ALA A 550 8.29 59.90 57.15
C ALA A 550 6.83 59.45 57.25
N ALA A 551 6.13 59.86 58.32
CA ALA A 551 4.75 59.45 58.57
C ALA A 551 3.78 59.81 57.41
N SER A 552 4.06 60.91 56.70
CA SER A 552 3.34 61.30 55.48
C SER A 552 3.52 60.31 54.32
N ALA A 553 4.70 59.70 54.16
CA ALA A 553 4.96 58.68 53.15
C ALA A 553 4.36 57.32 53.55
N VAL A 554 4.39 56.97 54.84
CA VAL A 554 3.71 55.76 55.36
C VAL A 554 2.19 55.87 55.17
N ALA A 555 1.60 57.05 55.35
CA ALA A 555 0.17 57.29 55.14
C ALA A 555 -0.28 57.14 53.67
N GLN A 556 0.63 57.23 52.70
CA GLN A 556 0.34 56.97 51.27
C GLN A 556 0.44 55.48 50.90
N GLN A 557 1.04 54.64 51.75
CA GLN A 557 1.16 53.21 51.49
C GLN A 557 -0.01 52.43 52.11
N SER A 558 -0.81 51.81 51.25
CA SER A 558 -1.94 50.98 51.65
C SER A 558 -1.51 49.55 52.00
N ALA A 559 -2.29 48.84 52.80
CA ALA A 559 -2.14 47.40 53.03
C ALA A 559 -2.61 46.54 51.83
N ALA A 560 -2.83 47.14 50.66
CA ALA A 560 -3.17 46.46 49.42
C ALA A 560 -1.99 45.61 48.88
N PRO A 561 -2.24 44.63 47.99
CA PRO A 561 -1.17 43.88 47.34
C PRO A 561 -0.21 44.78 46.54
N HIS A 562 1.07 44.46 46.58
CA HIS A 562 2.12 45.18 45.86
C HIS A 562 2.14 44.77 44.36
N VAL A 563 2.54 45.67 43.46
CA VAL A 563 2.55 45.40 42.00
C VAL A 563 3.46 44.20 41.65
N VAL A 564 4.60 44.06 42.35
CA VAL A 564 5.51 42.90 42.22
C VAL A 564 4.77 41.58 42.50
N THR A 565 3.84 41.56 43.46
CA THR A 565 3.05 40.37 43.83
C THR A 565 2.11 39.93 42.71
N GLN A 566 1.46 40.89 42.06
CA GLN A 566 0.61 40.61 40.90
C GLN A 566 1.44 40.06 39.73
N ARG A 567 2.54 40.74 39.36
CA ARG A 567 3.43 40.29 38.28
C ARG A 567 4.06 38.93 38.57
N PHE A 568 4.48 38.69 39.81
CA PHE A 568 5.02 37.39 40.24
C PHE A 568 3.93 36.30 40.18
N GLY A 569 2.72 36.58 40.64
CA GLY A 569 1.59 35.64 40.54
C GLY A 569 1.25 35.29 39.09
N GLN A 570 1.21 36.27 38.19
CA GLN A 570 0.98 36.06 36.75
C GLN A 570 2.09 35.21 36.11
N LEU A 571 3.37 35.56 36.37
CA LEU A 571 4.53 34.81 35.88
C LEU A 571 4.55 33.38 36.43
N LEU A 572 4.29 33.21 37.73
CA LEU A 572 4.19 31.92 38.41
C LEU A 572 3.11 31.06 37.76
N HIS A 573 1.87 31.55 37.66
CA HIS A 573 0.77 30.86 36.97
C HIS A 573 1.16 30.48 35.52
N GLY A 574 1.79 31.40 34.78
CA GLY A 574 2.28 31.14 33.42
C GLY A 574 3.31 29.99 33.37
N LEU A 575 4.23 29.91 34.32
CA LEU A 575 5.21 28.83 34.43
C LEU A 575 4.60 27.52 34.92
N LEU A 576 3.63 27.55 35.83
CA LEU A 576 2.88 26.38 36.31
C LEU A 576 2.07 25.73 35.18
N VAL A 577 1.29 26.52 34.44
CA VAL A 577 0.50 26.03 33.30
C VAL A 577 1.39 25.54 32.14
N LEU A 578 2.64 26.04 32.04
CA LEU A 578 3.65 25.53 31.12
C LEU A 578 4.50 24.37 31.69
N SER A 579 4.16 23.80 32.86
CA SER A 579 4.89 22.67 33.47
C SER A 579 4.01 21.47 33.88
N THR A 580 2.77 21.41 33.40
CA THR A 580 1.89 20.22 33.51
C THR A 580 2.56 18.94 33.00
N ASP A 581 3.30 19.06 31.90
CA ASP A 581 3.91 17.97 31.14
C ASP A 581 5.44 17.87 31.43
N ALA A 582 5.91 18.54 32.49
CA ALA A 582 7.33 18.59 32.84
C ALA A 582 7.84 17.30 33.49
N GLY A 583 9.13 17.01 33.30
CA GLY A 583 9.84 16.02 34.13
C GLY A 583 10.22 16.60 35.49
N ASP A 584 10.22 15.75 36.52
CA ASP A 584 10.44 16.16 37.92
C ASP A 584 11.82 16.83 38.16
N ASP A 585 12.83 16.51 37.34
CA ASP A 585 14.21 17.02 37.45
C ASP A 585 14.50 18.33 36.67
N GLU A 586 13.49 19.03 36.13
CA GLU A 586 13.76 20.19 35.26
C GLU A 586 14.41 21.38 36.01
N PRO A 587 15.45 22.03 35.44
CA PRO A 587 16.15 23.15 36.11
C PRO A 587 15.28 24.41 36.27
N LEU A 588 14.10 24.44 35.65
CA LEU A 588 13.05 25.42 35.94
C LEU A 588 12.66 25.39 37.43
N MET A 589 12.50 24.19 38.02
CA MET A 589 12.09 23.97 39.42
C MET A 589 12.99 24.76 40.39
N ALA A 590 14.30 24.55 40.30
CA ALA A 590 15.29 25.23 41.14
C ALA A 590 15.41 26.74 40.86
N SER A 591 15.07 27.19 39.65
CA SER A 591 15.02 28.63 39.34
C SER A 591 13.76 29.30 39.90
N LEU A 592 12.63 28.60 39.90
CA LEU A 592 11.35 29.07 40.43
C LEU A 592 11.39 29.15 41.97
N GLY A 593 11.94 28.13 42.64
CA GLY A 593 12.13 28.12 44.09
C GLY A 593 13.00 29.29 44.59
N ARG A 594 14.07 29.64 43.87
CA ARG A 594 14.89 30.84 44.15
C ARG A 594 14.07 32.12 43.99
N LEU A 595 13.36 32.28 42.87
CA LEU A 595 12.55 33.47 42.58
C LEU A 595 11.43 33.69 43.62
N ARG A 596 10.80 32.59 44.07
CA ARG A 596 9.85 32.56 45.18
C ARG A 596 10.49 33.10 46.47
N SER A 597 11.65 32.56 46.87
CA SER A 597 12.31 32.99 48.10
C SER A 597 12.75 34.45 48.10
N GLU A 598 13.23 34.99 46.98
CA GLU A 598 13.54 36.42 46.87
C GLU A 598 12.27 37.28 47.00
N THR A 599 11.15 36.83 46.44
CA THR A 599 9.86 37.55 46.50
C THR A 599 9.27 37.55 47.91
N GLU A 600 9.38 36.44 48.65
CA GLU A 600 9.00 36.36 50.06
C GLU A 600 9.89 37.25 50.95
N VAL A 601 11.20 37.26 50.71
CA VAL A 601 12.16 38.13 51.41
C VAL A 601 11.87 39.61 51.11
N PHE A 602 11.53 39.96 49.86
CA PHE A 602 11.11 41.30 49.48
C PHE A 602 9.84 41.72 50.23
N LEU A 603 8.76 40.93 50.16
CA LEU A 603 7.48 41.26 50.82
C LEU A 603 7.63 41.37 52.34
N THR A 604 8.40 40.47 52.96
CA THR A 604 8.72 40.52 54.39
C THR A 604 9.43 41.81 54.76
N LYS A 605 10.52 42.17 54.05
CA LYS A 605 11.29 43.40 54.31
C LYS A 605 10.50 44.67 54.00
N PHE A 606 9.69 44.68 52.94
CA PHE A 606 8.77 45.79 52.63
C PHE A 606 7.80 46.01 53.79
N SER A 607 7.15 44.94 54.27
CA SER A 607 6.20 45.01 55.38
C SER A 607 6.84 45.54 56.68
N GLN A 608 8.12 45.21 56.93
CA GLN A 608 8.88 45.70 58.08
C GLN A 608 9.29 47.18 57.92
N ALA A 609 9.76 47.58 56.74
CA ALA A 609 10.23 48.94 56.48
C ALA A 609 9.09 49.99 56.53
N TRP A 610 7.91 49.65 55.99
CA TRP A 610 6.77 50.56 55.90
C TRP A 610 5.77 50.42 57.06
N PHE A 611 5.47 49.19 57.51
CA PHE A 611 4.43 48.92 58.52
C PHE A 611 4.99 48.43 59.87
N GLY A 612 6.30 48.51 60.12
CA GLY A 612 6.95 47.93 61.29
C GLY A 612 6.47 48.40 62.68
N LYS A 613 5.70 49.50 62.76
CA LYS A 613 5.02 49.96 63.98
C LYS A 613 3.63 49.33 64.18
N ASP A 614 2.92 49.05 63.09
CA ASP A 614 1.53 48.61 63.09
C ASP A 614 1.47 47.10 62.79
N LYS A 615 1.73 46.26 63.80
CA LYS A 615 1.75 44.79 63.67
C LYS A 615 0.60 44.23 62.82
N ARG A 616 -0.64 44.68 63.10
CA ARG A 616 -1.85 44.30 62.36
C ARG A 616 -1.84 44.72 60.88
N LYS A 617 -1.36 45.93 60.54
CA LYS A 617 -1.26 46.35 59.13
C LYS A 617 -0.19 45.55 58.39
N ARG A 618 0.92 45.21 59.06
CA ARG A 618 1.99 44.36 58.52
C ARG A 618 1.46 42.96 58.19
N GLU A 619 0.79 42.31 59.14
CA GLU A 619 0.20 40.98 58.93
C GLU A 619 -0.92 41.00 57.88
N ARG A 620 -1.82 41.97 57.92
CA ARG A 620 -2.85 42.14 56.89
C ARG A 620 -2.27 42.39 55.48
N PHE A 621 -1.19 43.17 55.36
CA PHE A 621 -0.48 43.34 54.08
C PHE A 621 0.06 42.01 53.58
N LEU A 622 0.77 41.24 54.42
CA LEU A 622 1.30 39.93 54.01
C LEU A 622 0.18 38.96 53.62
N TYR A 623 -0.89 38.87 54.42
CA TYR A 623 -2.08 38.08 54.10
C TYR A 623 -2.69 38.46 52.74
N ASN A 624 -2.90 39.75 52.48
CA ASN A 624 -3.45 40.23 51.21
C ASN A 624 -2.56 39.86 50.00
N ASN A 625 -1.24 39.91 50.16
CA ASN A 625 -0.29 39.56 49.10
C ASN A 625 -0.28 38.04 48.83
N TYR A 626 -0.18 37.21 49.87
CA TYR A 626 -0.21 35.75 49.68
C TYR A 626 -1.59 35.26 49.21
N SER A 627 -2.68 35.84 49.69
CA SER A 627 -4.02 35.53 49.18
C SER A 627 -4.20 35.91 47.70
N LEU A 628 -3.56 36.98 47.21
CA LEU A 628 -3.57 37.31 45.79
C LEU A 628 -2.80 36.26 44.98
N ILE A 629 -1.61 35.84 45.42
CA ILE A 629 -0.84 34.78 44.75
C ILE A 629 -1.65 33.48 44.71
N SER A 630 -2.19 33.03 45.85
CA SER A 630 -3.05 31.84 45.95
C SER A 630 -4.24 31.89 45.00
N THR A 631 -4.87 33.06 44.85
CA THR A 631 -6.00 33.24 43.92
C THR A 631 -5.55 33.13 42.45
N ILE A 632 -4.41 33.73 42.08
CA ILE A 632 -3.91 33.70 40.70
C ILE A 632 -3.46 32.29 40.29
N ILE A 633 -2.91 31.48 41.20
CA ILE A 633 -2.48 30.09 40.91
C ILE A 633 -3.57 29.04 41.15
N GLY A 634 -4.76 29.44 41.61
CA GLY A 634 -5.83 28.51 42.00
C GLY A 634 -6.22 27.52 40.90
N ASP A 635 -6.29 28.01 39.66
CA ASP A 635 -6.72 27.26 38.48
C ASP A 635 -5.59 26.48 37.78
N SER A 636 -4.35 26.52 38.30
CA SER A 636 -3.20 25.78 37.72
C SER A 636 -3.17 24.30 38.12
N GLU A 637 -2.97 23.38 37.18
CA GLU A 637 -2.95 21.94 37.42
C GLU A 637 -1.51 21.36 37.42
N GLY A 638 -1.30 20.21 38.07
CA GLY A 638 -0.06 19.44 38.05
C GLY A 638 0.78 19.52 39.34
N LYS A 639 1.67 18.54 39.56
CA LYS A 639 2.43 18.35 40.83
C LYS A 639 3.04 19.64 41.38
N LEU A 640 3.80 20.37 40.55
CA LEU A 640 4.45 21.62 40.95
C LEU A 640 3.42 22.68 41.34
N ALA A 641 2.28 22.77 40.65
CA ALA A 641 1.22 23.70 41.00
C ALA A 641 0.65 23.39 42.38
N ASP A 642 0.45 22.11 42.71
CA ASP A 642 -0.03 21.67 44.01
C ASP A 642 0.99 21.97 45.14
N GLU A 643 2.29 21.75 44.91
CA GLU A 643 3.36 22.15 45.84
C GLU A 643 3.37 23.67 46.11
N GLN A 644 3.20 24.49 45.07
CA GLN A 644 3.16 25.95 45.24
C GLN A 644 1.86 26.41 45.92
N LYS A 645 0.72 25.78 45.60
CA LYS A 645 -0.58 26.02 46.25
C LYS A 645 -0.52 25.74 47.75
N GLU A 646 0.01 24.57 48.14
CA GLU A 646 0.15 24.23 49.56
C GLU A 646 1.04 25.23 50.29
N HIS A 647 2.20 25.57 49.71
CA HIS A 647 3.15 26.54 50.28
C HIS A 647 2.49 27.91 50.51
N PHE A 648 1.78 28.45 49.53
CA PHE A 648 1.11 29.76 49.68
C PHE A 648 -0.15 29.72 50.56
N GLU A 649 -0.93 28.64 50.58
CA GLU A 649 -2.02 28.46 51.55
C GLU A 649 -1.51 28.35 52.98
N ASN A 650 -0.36 27.70 53.22
CA ASN A 650 0.25 27.62 54.54
C ASN A 650 0.79 28.97 55.02
N LEU A 651 1.41 29.76 54.14
CA LEU A 651 1.78 31.16 54.44
C LEU A 651 0.54 32.05 54.71
N LYS A 652 -0.51 31.92 53.90
CA LYS A 652 -1.78 32.64 54.05
C LYS A 652 -2.44 32.35 55.41
N LYS A 653 -2.50 31.09 55.83
CA LYS A 653 -2.98 30.69 57.18
C LYS A 653 -2.13 31.33 58.29
N ALA A 654 -0.80 31.29 58.16
CA ALA A 654 0.12 31.83 59.17
C ALA A 654 -0.02 33.35 59.42
N PHE A 655 -0.56 34.11 58.47
CA PHE A 655 -0.85 35.55 58.63
C PHE A 655 -2.34 35.86 58.83
N GLN A 656 -3.22 34.86 58.84
CA GLN A 656 -4.67 35.04 58.94
C GLN A 656 -5.14 35.58 60.31
N GLU A 657 -4.43 35.24 61.39
CA GLU A 657 -4.73 35.72 62.75
C GLU A 657 -4.47 37.22 62.97
N GLY A 658 -3.71 37.86 62.05
CA GLY A 658 -3.28 39.26 62.17
C GLY A 658 -3.99 40.26 61.26
N ALA A 659 -5.08 39.87 60.56
CA ALA A 659 -5.80 40.70 59.60
C ALA A 659 -6.81 41.68 60.24
#